data_AF-A0A525CQR5-F1
#
_entry.id   AF-A0A525CQR5-F1
#
_cell.length_a   1.000
_cell.length_b   1.000
_cell.length_c   1.000
_cell.angle_alpha   90.00
_cell.angle_beta   90.00
_cell.angle_gamma   90.00
#
_symmetry.space_group_name_H-M   'P 1'
#
loop_
_entity.id
_entity.type
_entity.pdbx_description
1 polymer ?
#
loop_
_entity_poly.entity_id
_entity_poly.type
_entity_poly.pdbx_seq_one_letter_code
_entity_poly.pdbx_strand_id
1 'polypeptide(L)'
;MAPLEPQEKVLVSEEFLESAHGELACTDCHGGDNSAPDKESAHEGFEPHPSVNNPQETCGECHEEIAESAPDSLHATLKTFPGYLKKRSSDETWPTIDEGRERHCASCHASCGACHVSRPKYVGTGFIDGHMFNAKPDPVNQCTACHGSRIGNEFFGNRGQGDIHLRKFTMTCRDCHGAEEMHAAAPEDLENRYHLAEAANCRDCHQDLQFGSVREHRIHNNTVQCQVCHSQTYTNCYSCHTGTDEDGIAYFINNLDFEDMKIGFNPDRIPGNNYKWVLLRHVPVDPHVFDYYIKDGFPKFDVASTWKRTSPHNIQRRTWQNVNCNNCHGQRDLFLAESDLLNYEIKANYGLTVTDEQIPKKRARTMAVNIDTSGVIESRVVDVAWLNEHLDDDGLVIIDARSESLWEQEHIPGAISLDPNNPEELRKAATSEAPLQLEDAESLGEILGEYGMSADDHIIVYCDKGQNGGFLLSVLDYAGAKNISFLNGGIAAWKKAGYELTDEDTDYDEKTFEVNLRTELLVDNDFVKANLDNPNVVIVDVRILQQSMGFLKHGLAARPGRVPGSVQFPIFGLYEDHSGIKPAEELLWVLKERNIPKHKTIVVTCNTGMWAGASQYIFRYLGYPDVKVHDESWIGWND
;
A
#
# COMPACT_ATOMS: atom_id res chain seq x y z
N MET A 1 -4.79 -17.29 -27.81
CA MET A 1 -5.36 -16.51 -28.94
C MET A 1 -4.21 -15.84 -29.68
N ALA A 2 -4.23 -15.80 -31.01
CA ALA A 2 -3.27 -14.96 -31.75
C ALA A 2 -3.44 -13.50 -31.30
N PRO A 3 -2.35 -12.73 -31.12
CA PRO A 3 -2.47 -11.32 -30.80
C PRO A 3 -3.19 -10.62 -31.96
N LEU A 4 -4.22 -9.84 -31.62
CA LEU A 4 -4.95 -9.00 -32.58
C LEU A 4 -3.97 -8.19 -33.43
N GLU A 5 -4.34 -7.90 -34.67
CA GLU A 5 -3.56 -6.99 -35.49
C GLU A 5 -3.65 -5.56 -34.91
N PRO A 6 -2.61 -4.70 -35.01
CA PRO A 6 -2.62 -3.38 -34.38
C PRO A 6 -3.84 -2.50 -34.71
N GLN A 7 -4.39 -2.61 -35.92
CA GLN A 7 -5.62 -1.92 -36.34
C GLN A 7 -6.90 -2.44 -35.65
N GLU A 8 -6.89 -3.66 -35.11
CA GLU A 8 -7.96 -4.23 -34.30
C GLU A 8 -7.79 -3.87 -32.80
N LYS A 9 -6.70 -3.17 -32.45
CA LYS A 9 -6.40 -2.71 -31.08
C LYS A 9 -6.83 -1.26 -30.81
N VAL A 10 -7.41 -0.57 -31.80
CA VAL A 10 -7.87 0.81 -31.62
C VAL A 10 -9.31 0.80 -31.15
N LEU A 11 -9.49 0.79 -29.83
CA LEU A 11 -10.79 0.91 -29.18
C LEU A 11 -11.09 2.40 -28.96
N VAL A 12 -11.58 3.08 -29.99
CA VAL A 12 -12.35 4.33 -29.78
C VAL A 12 -13.78 3.92 -29.47
N SER A 13 -14.35 4.44 -28.40
CA SER A 13 -15.73 4.16 -27.99
C SER A 13 -16.68 4.71 -29.05
N GLU A 14 -17.75 3.98 -29.37
CA GLU A 14 -18.81 4.55 -30.21
C GLU A 14 -19.43 5.79 -29.53
N GLU A 15 -19.50 5.80 -28.19
CA GLU A 15 -19.99 6.94 -27.40
C GLU A 15 -19.08 8.18 -27.54
N PHE A 16 -17.79 8.01 -27.85
CA PHE A 16 -16.89 9.14 -28.08
C PHE A 16 -17.33 9.95 -29.29
N LEU A 17 -17.78 9.29 -30.36
CA LEU A 17 -18.24 9.95 -31.60
C LEU A 17 -19.49 10.81 -31.39
N GLU A 18 -20.22 10.58 -30.30
CA GLU A 18 -21.39 11.37 -29.89
C GLU A 18 -21.01 12.52 -28.93
N SER A 19 -19.75 12.61 -28.51
CA SER A 19 -19.26 13.64 -27.60
C SER A 19 -18.83 14.90 -28.35
N ALA A 20 -18.75 16.04 -27.64
CA ALA A 20 -18.27 17.30 -28.22
C ALA A 20 -16.84 17.20 -28.82
N HIS A 21 -16.00 16.31 -28.28
CA HIS A 21 -14.66 16.06 -28.83
C HIS A 21 -14.68 15.12 -30.04
N GLY A 22 -15.67 14.22 -30.14
CA GLY A 22 -15.84 13.31 -31.28
C GLY A 22 -16.43 13.96 -32.52
N GLU A 23 -17.02 15.16 -32.38
CA GLU A 23 -17.46 16.00 -33.51
C GLU A 23 -16.28 16.66 -34.24
N LEU A 24 -15.10 16.75 -33.61
CA LEU A 24 -13.88 17.29 -34.21
C LEU A 24 -13.20 16.23 -35.09
N ALA A 25 -12.53 16.66 -36.16
CA ALA A 25 -11.75 15.72 -36.94
C ALA A 25 -10.52 15.28 -36.13
N CYS A 26 -10.15 14.00 -36.22
CA CYS A 26 -8.94 13.51 -35.55
C CYS A 26 -7.70 14.33 -35.94
N THR A 27 -7.66 14.84 -37.18
CA THR A 27 -6.60 15.69 -37.71
C THR A 27 -6.50 17.05 -37.06
N ASP A 28 -7.58 17.56 -36.46
CA ASP A 28 -7.58 18.88 -35.80
C ASP A 28 -6.76 18.84 -34.52
N CYS A 29 -6.74 17.69 -33.83
CA CYS A 29 -5.93 17.51 -32.63
C CYS A 29 -4.60 16.82 -32.92
N HIS A 30 -4.61 15.78 -33.76
CA HIS A 30 -3.47 14.91 -33.98
C HIS A 30 -2.70 15.20 -35.27
N GLY A 31 -3.14 16.12 -36.13
CA GLY A 31 -2.53 16.31 -37.44
C GLY A 31 -2.71 15.09 -38.36
N GLY A 32 -1.83 14.95 -39.35
CA GLY A 32 -1.98 13.96 -40.42
C GLY A 32 -2.89 14.44 -41.57
N ASP A 33 -3.21 13.53 -42.49
CA ASP A 33 -4.02 13.80 -43.68
C ASP A 33 -5.16 12.79 -43.80
N ASN A 34 -6.37 13.20 -43.43
CA ASN A 34 -7.56 12.35 -43.52
C ASN A 34 -8.05 12.10 -44.96
N SER A 35 -7.44 12.76 -45.96
CA SER A 35 -7.73 12.58 -47.38
C SER A 35 -6.78 11.61 -48.08
N ALA A 36 -5.72 11.19 -47.38
CA ALA A 36 -4.70 10.32 -47.92
C ALA A 36 -5.23 8.90 -48.23
N PRO A 37 -4.74 8.26 -49.30
CA PRO A 37 -5.31 6.99 -49.79
C PRO A 37 -4.85 5.76 -48.99
N ASP A 38 -3.81 5.88 -48.17
CA ASP A 38 -3.23 4.79 -47.40
C ASP A 38 -2.78 5.25 -46.01
N LYS A 39 -2.53 4.27 -45.14
CA LYS A 39 -2.19 4.51 -43.74
C LYS A 39 -0.90 5.31 -43.57
N GLU A 40 0.13 5.03 -44.36
CA GLU A 40 1.44 5.64 -44.17
C GLU A 40 1.38 7.13 -44.50
N SER A 41 0.76 7.47 -45.63
CA SER A 41 0.54 8.86 -46.03
C SER A 41 -0.47 9.58 -45.13
N ALA A 42 -1.51 8.90 -44.63
CA ALA A 42 -2.46 9.51 -43.69
C ALA A 42 -1.84 9.91 -42.35
N HIS A 43 -0.81 9.18 -41.90
CA HIS A 43 -0.13 9.46 -40.65
C HIS A 43 1.15 10.29 -40.82
N GLU A 44 1.43 10.81 -42.03
CA GLU A 44 2.52 11.77 -42.21
C GLU A 44 2.20 13.06 -41.44
N GLY A 45 3.02 13.40 -40.45
CA GLY A 45 2.77 14.54 -39.55
C GLY A 45 1.76 14.27 -38.43
N PHE A 46 1.35 13.01 -38.21
CA PHE A 46 0.51 12.62 -37.07
C PHE A 46 1.27 12.72 -35.75
N GLU A 47 0.68 13.41 -34.79
CA GLU A 47 1.12 13.58 -33.41
C GLU A 47 0.31 12.65 -32.48
N PRO A 48 0.88 11.56 -31.96
CA PRO A 48 0.17 10.64 -31.06
C PRO A 48 -0.17 11.24 -29.69
N HIS A 49 0.53 12.30 -29.27
CA HIS A 49 0.39 12.91 -27.94
C HIS A 49 0.29 14.44 -28.01
N PRO A 50 -0.77 14.99 -28.64
CA PRO A 50 -0.81 16.40 -29.01
C PRO A 50 -0.83 17.35 -27.80
N SER A 51 -1.50 16.96 -26.71
CA SER A 51 -1.50 17.73 -25.46
C SER A 51 -0.19 17.68 -24.66
N VAL A 52 0.75 16.78 -25.00
CA VAL A 52 2.10 16.81 -24.42
C VAL A 52 2.92 17.89 -25.11
N ASN A 53 2.84 17.95 -26.44
CA ASN A 53 3.74 18.77 -27.24
C ASN A 53 3.25 20.21 -27.40
N ASN A 54 1.94 20.42 -27.65
CA ASN A 54 1.36 21.74 -27.92
C ASN A 54 -0.02 21.93 -27.23
N PRO A 55 -0.11 21.85 -25.88
CA PRO A 55 -1.40 21.93 -25.18
C PRO A 55 -2.20 23.21 -25.48
N GLN A 56 -1.53 24.35 -25.68
CA GLN A 56 -2.20 25.61 -26.02
C GLN A 56 -2.83 25.58 -27.42
N GLU A 57 -2.14 25.01 -28.39
CA GLU A 57 -2.65 24.89 -29.76
C GLU A 57 -3.78 23.85 -29.84
N THR A 58 -3.61 22.72 -29.15
CA THR A 58 -4.60 21.62 -29.19
C THR A 58 -5.85 21.90 -28.36
N CYS A 59 -5.72 22.57 -27.21
CA CYS A 59 -6.82 22.70 -26.24
C CYS A 59 -7.21 24.16 -25.94
N GLY A 60 -6.35 25.14 -26.25
CA GLY A 60 -6.49 26.51 -25.79
C GLY A 60 -7.68 27.27 -26.38
N GLU A 61 -8.18 26.89 -27.55
CA GLU A 61 -9.39 27.52 -28.12
C GLU A 61 -10.64 27.28 -27.25
N CYS A 62 -10.71 26.14 -26.55
CA CYS A 62 -11.84 25.76 -25.70
C CYS A 62 -11.53 25.86 -24.20
N HIS A 63 -10.25 25.81 -23.82
CA HIS A 63 -9.77 25.74 -22.44
C HIS A 63 -8.67 26.77 -22.15
N GLU A 64 -8.81 28.00 -22.67
CA GLU A 64 -7.79 29.06 -22.67
C GLU A 64 -7.04 29.23 -21.33
N GLU A 65 -7.76 29.47 -20.23
CA GLU A 65 -7.14 29.74 -18.91
C GLU A 65 -6.34 28.53 -18.38
N ILE A 66 -6.84 27.31 -18.57
CA ILE A 66 -6.17 26.08 -18.10
C ILE A 66 -5.00 25.76 -19.02
N ALA A 67 -5.16 25.91 -20.33
CA ALA A 67 -4.12 25.63 -21.31
C ALA A 67 -2.93 26.60 -21.17
N GLU A 68 -3.18 27.84 -20.71
CA GLU A 68 -2.14 28.84 -20.44
C GLU A 68 -1.30 28.47 -19.20
N SER A 69 -1.94 27.99 -18.13
CA SER A 69 -1.27 27.75 -16.83
C SER A 69 -0.72 26.34 -16.64
N ALA A 70 -1.39 25.32 -17.18
CA ALA A 70 -1.05 23.92 -16.97
C ALA A 70 0.39 23.53 -17.41
N PRO A 71 0.98 24.08 -18.49
CA PRO A 71 2.36 23.78 -18.86
C PRO A 71 3.39 24.12 -17.78
N ASP A 72 3.10 25.11 -16.94
CA ASP A 72 3.94 25.53 -15.82
C ASP A 72 3.57 24.86 -14.49
N SER A 73 2.56 23.99 -14.48
CA SER A 73 2.11 23.29 -13.27
C SER A 73 3.15 22.29 -12.73
N LEU A 74 2.99 21.89 -11.47
CA LEU A 74 3.86 20.87 -10.86
C LEU A 74 3.77 19.50 -11.55
N HIS A 75 2.61 19.14 -12.11
CA HIS A 75 2.43 17.86 -12.82
C HIS A 75 3.12 17.85 -14.18
N ALA A 76 3.20 19.01 -14.85
CA ALA A 76 3.89 19.15 -16.13
C ALA A 76 5.40 19.32 -15.99
N THR A 77 5.85 20.08 -14.97
CA THR A 77 7.26 20.49 -14.85
C THR A 77 8.08 19.67 -13.86
N LEU A 78 7.43 19.03 -12.90
CA LEU A 78 8.07 18.46 -11.69
C LEU A 78 9.05 19.41 -11.00
N LYS A 79 8.87 20.73 -11.10
CA LYS A 79 9.87 21.79 -10.81
C LYS A 79 10.67 21.62 -9.51
N THR A 80 10.05 21.06 -8.47
CA THR A 80 10.70 20.83 -7.18
C THR A 80 11.80 19.74 -7.22
N PHE A 81 11.69 18.74 -8.10
CA PHE A 81 12.67 17.64 -8.22
C PHE A 81 14.06 18.14 -8.63
N PRO A 82 14.24 18.80 -9.79
CA PRO A 82 15.55 19.31 -10.19
C PRO A 82 16.11 20.30 -9.18
N GLY A 83 15.26 21.10 -8.51
CA GLY A 83 15.70 22.02 -7.45
C GLY A 83 16.44 21.33 -6.30
N TYR A 84 15.94 20.18 -5.81
CA TYR A 84 16.61 19.43 -4.75
C TYR A 84 17.89 18.72 -5.22
N LEU A 85 17.86 18.11 -6.40
CA LEU A 85 19.02 17.38 -6.94
C LEU A 85 20.16 18.36 -7.27
N LYS A 86 19.84 19.51 -7.87
CA LYS A 86 20.81 20.57 -8.19
C LYS A 86 21.46 21.14 -6.94
N LYS A 87 20.71 21.34 -5.84
CA LYS A 87 21.27 21.79 -4.57
C LYS A 87 22.38 20.85 -4.05
N ARG A 88 22.18 19.53 -4.18
CA ARG A 88 23.17 18.50 -3.79
C ARG A 88 24.36 18.42 -4.75
N SER A 89 24.19 18.88 -5.98
CA SER A 89 25.17 18.81 -7.07
C SER A 89 26.16 19.99 -7.07
N SER A 90 27.16 19.90 -7.93
CA SER A 90 28.01 21.02 -8.35
C SER A 90 27.60 21.48 -9.75
N ASP A 91 28.09 22.65 -10.17
CA ASP A 91 27.88 23.11 -11.56
C ASP A 91 28.51 22.15 -12.58
N GLU A 92 29.55 21.42 -12.19
CA GLU A 92 30.23 20.40 -13.00
C GLU A 92 29.43 19.09 -13.08
N THR A 93 28.85 18.63 -11.96
CA THR A 93 28.13 17.34 -11.92
C THR A 93 26.66 17.45 -12.35
N TRP A 94 26.06 18.64 -12.26
CA TRP A 94 24.64 18.85 -12.56
C TRP A 94 24.21 18.41 -13.96
N PRO A 95 24.92 18.73 -15.07
CA PRO A 95 24.47 18.34 -16.41
C PRO A 95 24.24 16.83 -16.57
N THR A 96 25.15 16.00 -16.05
CA THR A 96 25.04 14.54 -16.10
C THR A 96 23.95 14.00 -15.17
N ILE A 97 23.79 14.62 -14.00
CA ILE A 97 22.72 14.27 -13.06
C ILE A 97 21.35 14.63 -13.64
N ASP A 98 21.24 15.76 -14.32
CA ASP A 98 20.00 16.20 -14.94
C ASP A 98 19.60 15.30 -16.12
N GLU A 99 20.58 14.82 -16.90
CA GLU A 99 20.36 13.78 -17.91
C GLU A 99 19.83 12.48 -17.28
N GLY A 100 20.46 12.01 -16.19
CA GLY A 100 19.98 10.86 -15.43
C GLY A 100 18.56 11.09 -14.88
N ARG A 101 18.29 12.25 -14.31
CA ARG A 101 16.96 12.63 -13.81
C ARG A 101 15.92 12.62 -14.93
N GLU A 102 16.20 13.19 -16.08
CA GLU A 102 15.26 13.17 -17.22
C GLU A 102 14.96 11.72 -17.63
N ARG A 103 15.98 10.87 -17.68
CA ARG A 103 15.80 9.46 -18.06
C ARG A 103 14.98 8.64 -17.07
N HIS A 104 15.12 8.91 -15.76
CA HIS A 104 14.55 8.08 -14.70
C HIS A 104 13.32 8.68 -14.02
N CYS A 105 13.30 9.99 -13.86
CA CYS A 105 12.33 10.69 -13.00
C CYS A 105 11.31 11.52 -13.80
N ALA A 106 11.64 11.98 -15.01
CA ALA A 106 10.70 12.78 -15.82
C ALA A 106 9.56 11.94 -16.42
N SER A 107 9.63 10.61 -16.29
CA SER A 107 8.54 9.71 -16.69
C SER A 107 7.22 9.97 -15.96
N CYS A 108 7.27 10.64 -14.80
CA CYS A 108 6.09 11.06 -14.05
C CYS A 108 5.44 12.37 -14.56
N HIS A 109 5.98 13.02 -15.60
CA HIS A 109 5.34 14.19 -16.22
C HIS A 109 3.97 13.80 -16.78
N ALA A 110 2.97 14.63 -16.51
CA ALA A 110 1.60 14.41 -16.99
C ALA A 110 1.12 15.56 -17.87
N SER A 111 0.55 15.20 -19.03
CA SER A 111 -0.17 16.12 -19.91
C SER A 111 -1.68 16.03 -19.69
N CYS A 112 -2.44 16.92 -20.35
CA CYS A 112 -3.90 16.84 -20.36
C CYS A 112 -4.38 15.44 -20.81
N GLY A 113 -3.77 14.87 -21.86
CA GLY A 113 -4.10 13.54 -22.34
C GLY A 113 -3.88 12.44 -21.30
N ALA A 114 -2.76 12.48 -20.57
CA ALA A 114 -2.44 11.50 -19.53
C ALA A 114 -3.40 11.54 -18.32
N CYS A 115 -4.03 12.69 -18.08
CA CYS A 115 -4.99 12.89 -16.99
C CYS A 115 -6.45 12.75 -17.44
N HIS A 116 -6.77 12.99 -18.70
CA HIS A 116 -8.17 13.09 -19.14
C HIS A 116 -8.57 12.07 -20.21
N VAL A 117 -7.65 11.39 -20.88
CA VAL A 117 -7.97 10.54 -22.05
C VAL A 117 -7.31 9.17 -21.98
N SER A 118 -6.06 9.12 -21.52
CA SER A 118 -5.24 7.91 -21.57
C SER A 118 -4.55 7.65 -20.24
N ARG A 119 -4.00 6.44 -20.11
CA ARG A 119 -3.12 6.09 -19.00
C ARG A 119 -1.77 6.83 -19.16
N PRO A 120 -1.17 7.29 -18.05
CA PRO A 120 0.16 7.89 -18.09
C PRO A 120 1.20 6.95 -18.68
N LYS A 121 2.10 7.49 -19.53
CA LYS A 121 3.13 6.73 -20.27
C LYS A 121 3.96 5.81 -19.37
N TYR A 122 4.25 6.25 -18.15
CA TYR A 122 5.02 5.50 -17.15
C TYR A 122 4.47 4.10 -16.84
N VAL A 123 3.14 3.92 -16.84
CA VAL A 123 2.49 2.63 -16.53
C VAL A 123 2.03 1.87 -17.79
N GLY A 124 2.57 2.27 -18.94
CA GLY A 124 2.12 1.84 -20.26
C GLY A 124 1.07 2.77 -20.85
N THR A 125 1.01 2.84 -22.18
CA THR A 125 0.06 3.64 -22.93
C THR A 125 -1.23 2.88 -23.19
N GLY A 126 -2.35 3.60 -23.25
CA GLY A 126 -3.65 3.04 -23.65
C GLY A 126 -4.77 4.00 -23.30
N PHE A 127 -5.83 4.02 -24.10
CA PHE A 127 -7.00 4.85 -23.80
C PHE A 127 -7.74 4.35 -22.57
N ILE A 128 -8.25 5.28 -21.79
CA ILE A 128 -9.21 5.02 -20.73
C ILE A 128 -10.58 5.24 -21.35
N ASP A 129 -11.49 4.29 -21.13
CA ASP A 129 -12.87 4.34 -21.60
C ASP A 129 -13.03 4.60 -23.11
N GLY A 130 -12.08 4.11 -23.91
CA GLY A 130 -12.15 4.22 -25.37
C GLY A 130 -12.04 5.64 -25.91
N HIS A 131 -11.05 6.40 -25.46
CA HIS A 131 -10.74 7.77 -25.92
C HIS A 131 -11.73 8.84 -25.45
N MET A 132 -12.55 8.52 -24.44
CA MET A 132 -13.40 9.51 -23.80
C MET A 132 -12.59 10.56 -23.04
N PHE A 133 -13.00 11.82 -23.18
CA PHE A 133 -12.40 12.94 -22.45
C PHE A 133 -13.08 13.09 -21.09
N ASN A 134 -12.43 12.55 -20.07
CA ASN A 134 -12.88 12.54 -18.70
C ASN A 134 -12.42 13.81 -17.98
N ALA A 135 -13.30 14.80 -17.84
CA ALA A 135 -13.03 16.04 -17.10
C ALA A 135 -12.53 15.78 -15.66
N LYS A 136 -12.94 14.65 -15.08
CA LYS A 136 -12.48 14.15 -13.78
C LYS A 136 -11.63 12.89 -14.00
N PRO A 137 -10.30 12.95 -13.81
CA PRO A 137 -9.41 11.81 -13.98
C PRO A 137 -9.85 10.57 -13.18
N ASP A 138 -9.62 9.36 -13.67
CA ASP A 138 -9.84 8.13 -12.89
C ASP A 138 -8.81 8.03 -11.75
N PRO A 139 -9.24 7.87 -10.48
CA PRO A 139 -8.32 7.86 -9.35
C PRO A 139 -7.37 6.65 -9.36
N VAL A 140 -7.75 5.54 -10.00
CA VAL A 140 -6.94 4.31 -10.03
C VAL A 140 -5.94 4.35 -11.20
N ASN A 141 -6.46 4.54 -12.41
CA ASN A 141 -5.74 4.38 -13.66
C ASN A 141 -4.94 5.61 -14.08
N GLN A 142 -5.21 6.79 -13.49
CA GLN A 142 -4.49 8.04 -13.79
C GLN A 142 -3.77 8.58 -12.56
N CYS A 143 -4.46 8.82 -11.45
CA CYS A 143 -3.82 9.38 -10.26
C CYS A 143 -2.84 8.38 -9.61
N THR A 144 -3.31 7.19 -9.26
CA THR A 144 -2.43 6.18 -8.62
C THR A 144 -1.57 5.40 -9.59
N ALA A 145 -1.72 5.59 -10.89
CA ALA A 145 -0.71 5.13 -11.84
C ALA A 145 0.66 5.79 -11.56
N CYS A 146 0.68 7.09 -11.28
CA CYS A 146 1.91 7.81 -10.94
C CYS A 146 2.16 7.86 -9.42
N HIS A 147 1.11 7.90 -8.59
CA HIS A 147 1.23 8.06 -7.14
C HIS A 147 1.00 6.76 -6.33
N GLY A 148 0.87 5.60 -7.00
CA GLY A 148 0.38 4.36 -6.39
C GLY A 148 1.27 3.75 -5.32
N SER A 149 2.58 3.78 -5.51
CA SER A 149 3.54 3.07 -4.65
C SER A 149 3.45 3.46 -3.17
N ARG A 150 3.15 4.74 -2.89
CA ARG A 150 2.97 5.27 -1.53
C ARG A 150 1.54 5.76 -1.31
N ILE A 151 1.16 6.78 -2.07
CA ILE A 151 -0.09 7.53 -1.86
C ILE A 151 -1.30 6.64 -2.14
N GLY A 152 -1.32 5.96 -3.28
CA GLY A 152 -2.42 5.05 -3.62
C GLY A 152 -2.54 3.89 -2.63
N ASN A 153 -1.41 3.29 -2.26
CA ASN A 153 -1.38 2.20 -1.28
C ASN A 153 -1.92 2.62 0.09
N GLU A 154 -1.57 3.81 0.57
CA GLU A 154 -2.10 4.37 1.81
C GLU A 154 -3.59 4.71 1.68
N PHE A 155 -4.00 5.37 0.59
CA PHE A 155 -5.36 5.84 0.37
C PHE A 155 -6.36 4.71 0.27
N PHE A 156 -5.99 3.63 -0.43
CA PHE A 156 -6.86 2.49 -0.65
C PHE A 156 -6.72 1.38 0.41
N GLY A 157 -5.82 1.54 1.39
CA GLY A 157 -5.62 0.55 2.44
C GLY A 157 -4.90 -0.71 1.95
N ASN A 158 -4.01 -0.57 0.97
CA ASN A 158 -2.99 -1.58 0.66
C ASN A 158 -1.85 -1.57 1.70
N ARG A 159 -1.83 -0.54 2.55
CA ARG A 159 -0.95 -0.34 3.70
C ARG A 159 -1.77 0.30 4.83
N GLY A 160 -2.14 -0.48 5.84
CA GLY A 160 -3.08 -0.05 6.90
C GLY A 160 -4.58 -0.11 6.51
N GLN A 161 -5.39 0.83 7.03
CA GLN A 161 -6.88 0.77 6.96
C GLN A 161 -7.51 1.54 5.78
N GLY A 162 -6.75 2.32 5.03
CA GLY A 162 -7.26 3.18 3.96
C GLY A 162 -7.97 4.44 4.47
N ASP A 163 -7.94 5.51 3.69
CA ASP A 163 -8.39 6.84 4.12
C ASP A 163 -9.89 6.86 4.49
N ILE A 164 -10.22 7.50 5.60
CA ILE A 164 -11.60 7.62 6.08
C ILE A 164 -12.47 8.44 5.11
N HIS A 165 -11.92 9.42 4.41
CA HIS A 165 -12.67 10.25 3.46
C HIS A 165 -13.19 9.39 2.31
N LEU A 166 -12.35 8.52 1.76
CA LEU A 166 -12.79 7.54 0.77
C LEU A 166 -13.77 6.54 1.38
N ARG A 167 -13.37 5.88 2.48
CA ARG A 167 -14.10 4.73 3.02
C ARG A 167 -15.47 5.08 3.58
N LYS A 168 -15.66 6.27 4.14
CA LYS A 168 -16.93 6.71 4.77
C LYS A 168 -17.72 7.69 3.92
N PHE A 169 -17.06 8.52 3.12
CA PHE A 169 -17.70 9.61 2.39
C PHE A 169 -17.52 9.51 0.87
N THR A 170 -16.92 8.43 0.38
CA THR A 170 -16.66 8.18 -1.05
C THR A 170 -15.90 9.30 -1.73
N MET A 171 -15.13 10.08 -0.98
CA MET A 171 -14.28 11.14 -1.50
C MET A 171 -13.05 10.52 -2.19
N THR A 172 -12.78 10.97 -3.39
CA THR A 172 -11.62 10.65 -4.22
C THR A 172 -10.53 11.71 -4.04
N CYS A 173 -9.38 11.51 -4.69
CA CYS A 173 -8.28 12.48 -4.65
C CYS A 173 -8.74 13.90 -5.03
N ARG A 174 -9.68 14.02 -5.98
CA ARG A 174 -10.15 15.31 -6.53
C ARG A 174 -11.10 16.08 -5.62
N ASP A 175 -11.67 15.41 -4.63
CA ASP A 175 -12.50 16.08 -3.62
C ASP A 175 -11.64 16.84 -2.61
N CYS A 176 -10.34 16.50 -2.53
CA CYS A 176 -9.33 17.24 -1.77
C CYS A 176 -8.45 18.12 -2.68
N HIS A 177 -8.10 17.63 -3.86
CA HIS A 177 -7.23 18.30 -4.83
C HIS A 177 -8.06 18.85 -6.00
N GLY A 178 -8.34 20.15 -5.96
CA GLY A 178 -9.16 20.85 -6.96
C GLY A 178 -8.44 21.06 -8.31
N ALA A 179 -9.19 21.48 -9.32
CA ALA A 179 -8.64 21.82 -10.63
C ALA A 179 -7.70 23.03 -10.55
N GLU A 180 -8.00 23.96 -9.63
CA GLU A 180 -7.19 25.14 -9.35
C GLU A 180 -5.79 24.75 -8.87
N GLU A 181 -5.69 23.75 -7.97
CA GLU A 181 -4.40 23.24 -7.50
C GLU A 181 -3.65 22.46 -8.60
N MET A 182 -4.35 21.59 -9.32
CA MET A 182 -3.72 20.69 -10.28
C MET A 182 -3.12 21.42 -11.50
N HIS A 183 -3.74 22.53 -11.92
CA HIS A 183 -3.33 23.32 -13.08
C HIS A 183 -2.59 24.61 -12.73
N ALA A 184 -2.52 25.01 -11.45
CA ALA A 184 -1.80 26.21 -11.04
C ALA A 184 -0.34 26.17 -11.47
N ALA A 185 0.10 27.26 -12.11
CA ALA A 185 1.50 27.47 -12.47
C ALA A 185 2.38 27.50 -11.22
N ALA A 186 3.49 26.74 -11.24
CA ALA A 186 4.44 26.70 -10.14
C ALA A 186 5.38 27.92 -10.19
N PRO A 187 5.42 28.78 -9.16
CA PRO A 187 6.34 29.92 -9.10
C PRO A 187 7.82 29.53 -9.31
N GLU A 188 8.64 30.47 -9.80
CA GLU A 188 10.07 30.22 -10.06
C GLU A 188 10.84 29.84 -8.80
N ASP A 189 10.52 30.47 -7.68
CA ASP A 189 11.14 30.28 -6.37
C ASP A 189 10.44 29.25 -5.49
N LEU A 190 9.55 28.42 -6.04
CA LEU A 190 8.80 27.43 -5.28
C LEU A 190 9.72 26.39 -4.61
N GLU A 191 9.85 26.48 -3.28
CA GLU A 191 10.77 25.63 -2.53
C GLU A 191 10.38 24.14 -2.51
N ASN A 192 9.08 23.87 -2.33
CA ASN A 192 8.51 22.54 -2.40
C ASN A 192 6.98 22.62 -2.61
N ARG A 193 6.33 21.46 -2.86
CA ARG A 193 4.89 21.38 -3.14
C ARG A 193 3.98 22.00 -2.07
N TYR A 194 4.41 22.06 -0.81
CA TYR A 194 3.60 22.67 0.26
C TYR A 194 3.58 24.20 0.22
N HIS A 195 4.43 24.82 -0.60
CA HIS A 195 4.51 26.27 -0.77
C HIS A 195 3.61 26.78 -1.90
N LEU A 196 2.93 25.89 -2.63
CA LEU A 196 1.93 26.28 -3.61
C LEU A 196 0.70 26.81 -2.87
N ALA A 197 0.20 27.99 -3.23
CA ALA A 197 -0.87 28.66 -2.49
C ALA A 197 -2.20 27.89 -2.56
N GLU A 198 -2.40 27.20 -3.67
CA GLU A 198 -3.56 26.39 -4.01
C GLU A 198 -3.50 24.98 -3.38
N ALA A 199 -2.42 24.63 -2.68
CA ALA A 199 -2.25 23.30 -2.11
C ALA A 199 -3.37 22.94 -1.12
N ALA A 200 -3.91 21.73 -1.25
CA ALA A 200 -5.02 21.26 -0.42
C ALA A 200 -4.76 21.41 1.09
N ASN A 201 -5.73 21.97 1.82
CA ASN A 201 -5.62 22.16 3.26
C ASN A 201 -6.80 21.56 4.03
N CYS A 202 -6.50 20.81 5.10
CA CYS A 202 -7.53 20.22 5.95
C CYS A 202 -8.50 21.27 6.50
N ARG A 203 -8.05 22.51 6.74
CA ARG A 203 -8.85 23.58 7.34
C ARG A 203 -9.86 24.21 6.39
N ASP A 204 -9.76 23.95 5.10
CA ASP A 204 -10.74 24.46 4.13
C ASP A 204 -12.11 23.83 4.39
N CYS A 205 -12.14 22.54 4.77
CA CYS A 205 -13.35 21.83 5.20
C CYS A 205 -13.49 21.73 6.74
N HIS A 206 -12.38 21.66 7.48
CA HIS A 206 -12.39 21.49 8.94
C HIS A 206 -12.10 22.79 9.68
N GLN A 207 -13.12 23.64 9.74
CA GLN A 207 -13.05 24.98 10.32
C GLN A 207 -13.33 24.98 11.84
N ASP A 208 -12.91 26.05 12.52
CA ASP A 208 -13.22 26.33 13.94
C ASP A 208 -12.91 25.21 14.95
N LEU A 209 -11.90 24.39 14.64
CA LEU A 209 -11.51 23.23 15.46
C LEU A 209 -11.16 23.60 16.91
N GLN A 210 -10.67 24.81 17.15
CA GLN A 210 -10.38 25.36 18.48
C GLN A 210 -11.63 25.64 19.34
N PHE A 211 -12.81 25.71 18.72
CA PHE A 211 -14.08 25.92 19.41
C PHE A 211 -14.94 24.64 19.44
N GLY A 212 -14.47 23.58 18.78
CA GLY A 212 -15.14 22.29 18.75
C GLY A 212 -15.13 21.54 20.09
N SER A 213 -15.82 20.40 20.12
CA SER A 213 -15.95 19.54 21.31
C SER A 213 -14.68 18.75 21.65
N VAL A 214 -13.79 18.54 20.68
CA VAL A 214 -12.52 17.84 20.87
C VAL A 214 -11.54 18.74 21.61
N ARG A 215 -11.21 18.39 22.86
CA ARG A 215 -10.33 19.17 23.72
C ARG A 215 -8.93 19.32 23.13
N GLU A 216 -8.41 18.26 22.53
CA GLU A 216 -7.05 18.16 22.02
C GLU A 216 -6.81 19.14 20.87
N HIS A 217 -7.83 19.44 20.05
CA HIS A 217 -7.74 20.50 19.03
C HIS A 217 -7.45 21.86 19.67
N ARG A 218 -8.02 22.18 20.83
CA ARG A 218 -7.74 23.45 21.53
C ARG A 218 -6.30 23.56 22.03
N ILE A 219 -5.66 22.42 22.27
CA ILE A 219 -4.29 22.34 22.80
C ILE A 219 -3.27 22.30 21.65
N HIS A 220 -3.57 21.55 20.59
CA HIS A 220 -2.58 21.19 19.57
C HIS A 220 -2.76 21.88 18.22
N ASN A 221 -3.91 22.48 17.91
CA ASN A 221 -4.25 22.96 16.56
C ASN A 221 -3.22 23.92 15.94
N ASN A 222 -2.35 24.60 16.70
CA ASN A 222 -1.30 25.47 16.14
C ASN A 222 0.12 25.02 16.50
N THR A 223 0.29 23.79 16.98
CA THR A 223 1.59 23.27 17.45
C THR A 223 1.91 21.92 16.82
N VAL A 224 0.91 21.11 16.53
CA VAL A 224 1.07 19.76 15.99
C VAL A 224 0.26 19.67 14.69
N GLN A 225 0.90 19.21 13.62
CA GLN A 225 0.22 18.94 12.35
C GLN A 225 -0.90 17.91 12.53
N CYS A 226 -2.07 18.13 11.91
CA CYS A 226 -3.23 17.24 12.03
C CYS A 226 -2.90 15.76 11.76
N GLN A 227 -2.08 15.50 10.75
CA GLN A 227 -1.66 14.14 10.37
C GLN A 227 -0.93 13.41 11.50
N VAL A 228 -0.22 14.08 12.41
CA VAL A 228 0.41 13.42 13.58
C VAL A 228 -0.62 12.70 14.44
N CYS A 229 -1.84 13.23 14.55
CA CYS A 229 -2.93 12.60 15.30
C CYS A 229 -3.78 11.68 14.44
N HIS A 230 -3.84 11.93 13.13
CA HIS A 230 -4.83 11.31 12.25
C HIS A 230 -4.25 10.33 11.24
N SER A 231 -2.94 10.15 11.18
CA SER A 231 -2.27 9.15 10.33
C SER A 231 -2.06 7.84 11.08
N GLN A 232 -1.90 6.77 10.32
CA GLN A 232 -1.33 5.50 10.79
C GLN A 232 0.15 5.44 10.41
N THR A 233 0.83 4.30 10.63
CA THR A 233 2.14 4.02 10.01
C THR A 233 2.07 4.16 8.49
N TYR A 234 3.17 4.56 7.85
CA TYR A 234 3.22 4.79 6.42
C TYR A 234 4.60 4.43 5.86
N THR A 235 4.68 4.22 4.54
CA THR A 235 5.91 3.77 3.90
C THR A 235 7.00 4.83 3.89
N ASN A 236 8.18 4.44 4.33
CA ASN A 236 9.46 5.12 4.19
C ASN A 236 10.34 4.29 3.24
N CYS A 237 10.88 4.92 2.19
CA CYS A 237 11.76 4.21 1.25
C CYS A 237 13.16 4.82 1.30
N TYR A 238 14.16 3.96 1.28
CA TYR A 238 15.57 4.26 1.45
C TYR A 238 16.33 3.78 0.22
N SER A 239 17.26 4.62 -0.21
CA SER A 239 18.20 4.34 -1.31
C SER A 239 17.55 3.91 -2.62
N CYS A 240 17.51 4.83 -3.56
CA CYS A 240 17.16 4.55 -4.95
C CYS A 240 18.46 4.58 -5.76
N HIS A 241 18.78 3.52 -6.49
CA HIS A 241 19.88 3.53 -7.44
C HIS A 241 19.33 3.48 -8.86
N THR A 242 19.82 4.35 -9.73
CA THR A 242 19.42 4.42 -11.14
C THR A 242 20.44 3.71 -12.04
N GLY A 243 19.98 3.08 -13.11
CA GLY A 243 20.84 2.40 -14.08
C GLY A 243 20.12 2.06 -15.38
N THR A 244 20.85 1.54 -16.36
CA THR A 244 20.22 0.98 -17.57
C THR A 244 20.73 -0.43 -17.82
N ASP A 245 19.86 -1.29 -18.34
CA ASP A 245 20.26 -2.64 -18.74
C ASP A 245 21.07 -2.63 -20.05
N GLU A 246 21.42 -3.82 -20.55
CA GLU A 246 22.23 -4.01 -21.76
C GLU A 246 21.55 -3.45 -23.02
N ASP A 247 20.23 -3.36 -23.04
CA ASP A 247 19.41 -2.80 -24.13
C ASP A 247 19.17 -1.29 -23.97
N GLY A 248 19.71 -0.69 -22.90
CA GLY A 248 19.55 0.72 -22.59
C GLY A 248 18.20 1.07 -21.97
N ILE A 249 17.43 0.11 -21.48
CA ILE A 249 16.18 0.35 -20.75
C ILE A 249 16.53 0.84 -19.35
N ALA A 250 15.95 1.98 -18.99
CA ALA A 250 16.11 2.60 -17.68
C ALA A 250 15.44 1.76 -16.59
N TYR A 251 16.16 1.49 -15.51
CA TYR A 251 15.62 0.88 -14.30
C TYR A 251 16.10 1.63 -13.06
N PHE A 252 15.39 1.40 -11.95
CA PHE A 252 15.84 1.82 -10.63
C PHE A 252 15.61 0.69 -9.62
N ILE A 253 16.44 0.66 -8.58
CA ILE A 253 16.34 -0.29 -7.48
C ILE A 253 16.13 0.49 -6.19
N ASN A 254 15.05 0.15 -5.47
CA ASN A 254 14.86 0.60 -4.10
C ASN A 254 15.42 -0.47 -3.17
N ASN A 255 16.46 -0.15 -2.40
CA ASN A 255 17.15 -1.17 -1.60
C ASN A 255 16.37 -1.53 -0.34
N LEU A 256 15.54 -0.62 0.17
CA LEU A 256 14.78 -0.84 1.40
C LEU A 256 13.53 0.04 1.42
N ASP A 257 12.41 -0.53 1.81
CA ASP A 257 11.26 0.23 2.30
C ASP A 257 10.63 -0.45 3.50
N PHE A 258 10.17 0.36 4.44
CA PHE A 258 9.42 -0.12 5.60
C PHE A 258 8.38 0.90 6.10
N GLU A 259 7.34 0.41 6.75
CA GLU A 259 6.28 1.19 7.37
C GLU A 259 6.70 1.65 8.76
N ASP A 260 6.68 2.97 8.97
CA ASP A 260 6.90 3.58 10.27
C ASP A 260 6.26 4.96 10.34
N MET A 261 6.05 5.47 11.54
CA MET A 261 5.59 6.81 11.82
C MET A 261 6.67 7.59 12.58
N LYS A 262 7.28 8.58 11.93
CA LYS A 262 8.22 9.51 12.58
C LYS A 262 7.65 10.93 12.71
N ILE A 263 7.73 11.46 13.92
CA ILE A 263 7.42 12.83 14.31
C ILE A 263 8.75 13.58 14.46
N GLY A 264 8.88 14.73 13.81
CA GLY A 264 10.06 15.57 13.96
C GLY A 264 9.73 17.05 13.98
N PHE A 265 10.78 17.87 14.01
CA PHE A 265 10.62 19.31 13.88
C PHE A 265 10.21 19.70 12.47
N ASN A 266 9.32 20.68 12.36
CA ASN A 266 8.85 21.17 11.07
C ASN A 266 9.96 21.89 10.28
N PRO A 267 10.41 21.35 9.13
CA PRO A 267 11.34 22.06 8.24
C PRO A 267 10.68 23.22 7.48
N ASP A 268 9.36 23.17 7.29
CA ASP A 268 8.63 24.04 6.37
C ASP A 268 7.76 25.05 7.14
N ARG A 269 8.35 26.15 7.60
CA ARG A 269 7.60 27.22 8.30
C ARG A 269 7.11 28.28 7.31
N ILE A 270 5.93 28.04 6.75
CA ILE A 270 5.23 28.96 5.84
C ILE A 270 4.05 29.66 6.54
N PRO A 271 3.59 30.83 6.06
CA PRO A 271 2.36 31.45 6.54
C PRO A 271 1.20 30.44 6.53
N GLY A 272 0.51 30.27 7.66
CA GLY A 272 -0.55 29.27 7.82
C GLY A 272 -0.09 27.87 8.26
N ASN A 273 1.20 27.56 8.19
CA ASN A 273 1.80 26.32 8.68
C ASN A 273 2.92 26.59 9.71
N ASN A 274 2.52 26.88 10.94
CA ASN A 274 3.43 27.18 12.04
C ASN A 274 3.55 26.03 13.05
N TYR A 275 3.28 24.79 12.62
CA TYR A 275 3.42 23.63 13.51
C TYR A 275 4.86 23.50 13.97
N LYS A 276 5.03 23.13 15.24
CA LYS A 276 6.31 22.70 15.81
C LYS A 276 6.62 21.27 15.39
N TRP A 277 5.61 20.40 15.48
CA TRP A 277 5.71 18.96 15.24
C TRP A 277 4.96 18.56 13.98
N VAL A 278 5.64 17.83 13.09
CA VAL A 278 5.09 17.31 11.84
C VAL A 278 5.44 15.84 11.69
N LEU A 279 4.73 15.15 10.81
CA LEU A 279 5.18 13.86 10.31
C LEU A 279 6.28 14.06 9.29
N LEU A 280 7.30 13.20 9.35
CA LEU A 280 8.42 13.18 8.43
C LEU A 280 8.47 11.83 7.72
N ARG A 281 8.71 11.86 6.40
CA ARG A 281 8.93 10.67 5.59
C ARG A 281 10.32 10.66 4.99
N HIS A 282 10.95 9.50 4.98
CA HIS A 282 12.19 9.28 4.25
C HIS A 282 11.95 9.35 2.73
N VAL A 283 12.76 10.15 2.02
CA VAL A 283 12.79 10.19 0.56
C VAL A 283 13.89 9.29 0.02
N PRO A 284 13.67 8.58 -1.10
CA PRO A 284 14.58 7.52 -1.54
C PRO A 284 15.78 8.15 -2.28
N VAL A 285 16.70 8.74 -1.53
CA VAL A 285 17.89 9.41 -2.03
C VAL A 285 19.08 9.06 -1.13
N ASP A 286 20.22 8.83 -1.76
CA ASP A 286 21.50 8.61 -1.09
C ASP A 286 22.63 9.26 -1.92
N PRO A 287 23.89 9.26 -1.44
CA PRO A 287 25.02 9.85 -2.17
C PRO A 287 25.30 9.19 -3.53
N HIS A 288 24.79 7.99 -3.78
CA HIS A 288 25.14 7.10 -4.90
C HIS A 288 23.99 6.86 -5.89
N VAL A 289 22.84 7.53 -5.75
CA VAL A 289 21.68 7.35 -6.64
C VAL A 289 22.01 7.46 -8.14
N PHE A 290 23.01 8.29 -8.51
CA PHE A 290 23.45 8.52 -9.89
C PHE A 290 24.84 7.95 -10.18
N ASP A 291 25.37 7.04 -9.36
CA ASP A 291 26.70 6.46 -9.50
C ASP A 291 26.91 5.68 -10.82
N TYR A 292 25.82 5.28 -11.48
CA TYR A 292 25.85 4.72 -12.83
C TYR A 292 26.28 5.76 -13.88
N TYR A 293 25.81 7.00 -13.74
CA TYR A 293 26.10 8.10 -14.66
C TYR A 293 27.37 8.85 -14.29
N ILE A 294 27.55 9.14 -12.99
CA ILE A 294 28.68 9.90 -12.47
C ILE A 294 28.95 9.54 -11.02
N LYS A 295 30.20 9.17 -10.72
CA LYS A 295 30.65 8.92 -9.35
C LYS A 295 30.69 10.22 -8.56
N ASP A 296 30.29 10.14 -7.29
CA ASP A 296 30.30 11.27 -6.35
C ASP A 296 29.51 12.49 -6.84
N GLY A 297 28.40 12.25 -7.57
CA GLY A 297 27.59 13.31 -8.18
C GLY A 297 27.04 14.36 -7.20
N PHE A 298 26.91 14.00 -5.92
CA PHE A 298 26.39 14.84 -4.85
C PHE A 298 27.43 15.27 -3.81
N PRO A 299 28.41 16.12 -4.17
CA PRO A 299 29.43 16.58 -3.23
C PRO A 299 28.87 17.44 -2.08
N LYS A 300 27.63 17.93 -2.20
CA LYS A 300 26.95 18.77 -1.20
C LYS A 300 25.74 18.05 -0.60
N PHE A 301 25.84 16.74 -0.32
CA PHE A 301 24.70 15.95 0.13
C PHE A 301 24.00 16.56 1.37
N ASP A 302 24.74 17.12 2.32
CA ASP A 302 24.17 17.63 3.57
C ASP A 302 23.25 18.86 3.44
N VAL A 303 23.20 19.53 2.28
CA VAL A 303 22.47 20.81 2.14
C VAL A 303 20.95 20.67 2.09
N ALA A 304 20.45 19.44 1.95
CA ALA A 304 19.03 19.15 1.95
C ALA A 304 18.78 17.91 2.80
N SER A 305 17.65 17.87 3.50
CA SER A 305 17.26 16.73 4.32
C SER A 305 16.85 15.52 3.47
N THR A 306 17.07 14.33 4.01
CA THR A 306 16.56 13.04 3.47
C THR A 306 15.23 12.65 4.12
N TRP A 307 14.89 13.26 5.25
CA TRP A 307 13.55 13.25 5.83
C TRP A 307 12.84 14.56 5.51
N LYS A 308 11.61 14.49 5.01
CA LYS A 308 10.83 15.67 4.63
C LYS A 308 9.45 15.63 5.25
N ARG A 309 8.84 16.81 5.45
CA ARG A 309 7.43 16.92 5.85
C ARG A 309 6.58 16.06 4.93
N THR A 310 5.63 15.33 5.51
CA THR A 310 4.76 14.44 4.77
C THR A 310 3.30 14.62 5.13
N SER A 311 2.45 14.19 4.19
CA SER A 311 0.99 14.12 4.32
C SER A 311 0.58 12.71 3.90
N PRO A 312 0.66 11.72 4.80
CA PRO A 312 0.24 10.36 4.49
C PRO A 312 -1.24 10.35 4.13
N HIS A 313 -1.62 9.55 3.15
CA HIS A 313 -3.00 9.48 2.64
C HIS A 313 -3.79 8.36 3.30
N ASN A 314 -3.59 8.15 4.61
CA ASN A 314 -4.24 7.07 5.36
C ASN A 314 -5.06 7.64 6.54
N ILE A 315 -5.66 8.82 6.36
CA ILE A 315 -6.25 9.60 7.43
C ILE A 315 -7.39 8.82 8.11
N GLN A 316 -7.34 8.75 9.44
CA GLN A 316 -8.40 8.24 10.30
C GLN A 316 -8.87 9.33 11.26
N ARG A 317 -10.17 9.36 11.51
CA ARG A 317 -10.73 10.22 12.57
C ARG A 317 -10.22 9.82 13.96
N ARG A 318 -10.06 8.53 14.21
CA ARG A 318 -9.54 7.95 15.44
C ARG A 318 -8.39 7.02 15.10
N THR A 319 -7.27 7.16 15.79
CA THR A 319 -6.06 6.35 15.66
C THR A 319 -5.66 5.84 17.03
N TRP A 320 -4.80 4.83 17.08
CA TRP A 320 -4.21 4.39 18.34
C TRP A 320 -3.43 5.52 19.01
N GLN A 321 -2.74 6.36 18.22
CA GLN A 321 -1.98 7.50 18.73
C GLN A 321 -2.89 8.54 19.40
N ASN A 322 -4.11 8.76 18.90
CA ASN A 322 -5.00 9.81 19.41
C ASN A 322 -6.03 9.36 20.45
N VAL A 323 -6.11 8.06 20.78
CA VAL A 323 -7.02 7.58 21.84
C VAL A 323 -6.53 7.96 23.24
N ASN A 324 -5.21 8.10 23.43
CA ASN A 324 -4.61 8.45 24.72
C ASN A 324 -3.44 9.41 24.55
N CYS A 325 -3.32 10.43 25.40
CA CYS A 325 -2.19 11.36 25.35
C CYS A 325 -0.83 10.64 25.45
N ASN A 326 -0.75 9.57 26.25
CA ASN A 326 0.49 8.83 26.47
C ASN A 326 0.81 7.83 25.35
N ASN A 327 -0.04 7.70 24.32
CA ASN A 327 0.31 6.98 23.10
C ASN A 327 1.19 7.84 22.17
N CYS A 328 1.39 9.13 22.48
CA CYS A 328 2.44 9.97 21.88
C CYS A 328 3.41 10.53 22.93
N HIS A 329 2.89 10.97 24.08
CA HIS A 329 3.72 11.59 25.12
C HIS A 329 4.60 10.55 25.81
N GLY A 330 5.92 10.77 25.77
CA GLY A 330 6.93 9.88 26.33
C GLY A 330 7.08 8.56 25.59
N GLN A 331 6.70 8.53 24.31
CA GLN A 331 6.93 7.41 23.40
C GLN A 331 8.13 7.74 22.53
N ARG A 332 9.27 7.09 22.75
CA ARG A 332 10.52 7.43 22.07
C ARG A 332 10.48 7.11 20.59
N ASP A 333 9.92 5.95 20.26
CA ASP A 333 10.01 5.34 18.93
C ASP A 333 9.23 6.14 17.87
N LEU A 334 8.27 6.97 18.29
CA LEU A 334 7.51 7.83 17.40
C LEU A 334 8.26 9.08 16.95
N PHE A 335 9.37 9.45 17.61
CA PHE A 335 10.11 10.68 17.27
C PHE A 335 11.38 10.34 16.50
N LEU A 336 11.68 11.09 15.44
CA LEU A 336 12.89 10.88 14.64
C LEU A 336 14.14 11.08 15.50
N ALA A 337 14.91 10.01 15.72
CA ALA A 337 16.18 9.98 16.43
C ALA A 337 17.36 10.11 15.47
N GLU A 338 18.53 10.46 16.00
CA GLU A 338 19.79 10.27 15.27
C GLU A 338 20.06 8.77 14.99
N SER A 339 19.65 7.88 15.90
CA SER A 339 19.76 6.42 15.73
C SER A 339 18.87 5.85 14.62
N ASP A 340 17.89 6.62 14.13
CA ASP A 340 17.05 6.24 13.00
C ASP A 340 17.70 6.62 11.65
N LEU A 341 18.82 7.36 11.67
CA LEU A 341 19.48 7.89 10.49
C LEU A 341 20.65 7.02 10.06
N LEU A 342 20.85 6.89 8.75
CA LEU A 342 22.10 6.34 8.22
C LEU A 342 23.24 7.34 8.46
N ASN A 343 24.48 6.84 8.55
CA ASN A 343 25.65 7.67 8.89
C ASN A 343 25.81 8.92 8.00
N TYR A 344 25.50 8.81 6.70
CA TYR A 344 25.60 9.92 5.74
C TYR A 344 24.45 10.94 5.84
N GLU A 345 23.44 10.66 6.66
CA GLU A 345 22.21 11.46 6.77
C GLU A 345 22.16 12.33 8.02
N ILE A 346 22.98 12.01 9.03
CA ILE A 346 22.98 12.66 10.34
C ILE A 346 23.07 14.19 10.18
N LYS A 347 24.02 14.66 9.38
CA LYS A 347 24.23 16.10 9.17
C LYS A 347 23.11 16.75 8.35
N ALA A 348 22.58 16.06 7.35
CA ALA A 348 21.48 16.53 6.52
C ALA A 348 20.16 16.72 7.30
N ASN A 349 19.98 15.99 8.41
CA ASN A 349 18.73 15.96 9.17
C ASN A 349 18.84 16.50 10.60
N TYR A 350 19.98 17.09 11.00
CA TYR A 350 20.22 17.59 12.36
C TYR A 350 19.11 18.53 12.88
N GLY A 351 18.51 19.34 12.00
CA GLY A 351 17.43 20.25 12.35
C GLY A 351 16.06 19.59 12.58
N LEU A 352 15.93 18.30 12.27
CA LEU A 352 14.66 17.56 12.25
C LEU A 352 14.55 16.55 13.41
N THR A 353 15.68 16.01 13.85
CA THR A 353 15.78 15.01 14.90
C THR A 353 15.38 15.56 16.26
N VAL A 354 14.91 14.68 17.13
CA VAL A 354 14.36 14.98 18.45
C VAL A 354 15.15 14.19 19.49
N THR A 355 15.72 14.91 20.46
CA THR A 355 16.40 14.32 21.63
C THR A 355 15.39 13.89 22.68
N ASP A 356 15.79 12.98 23.58
CA ASP A 356 14.92 12.43 24.62
C ASP A 356 14.36 13.52 25.55
N GLU A 357 15.14 14.57 25.83
CA GLU A 357 14.71 15.71 26.65
C GLU A 357 13.66 16.59 25.95
N GLN A 358 13.62 16.57 24.62
CA GLN A 358 12.67 17.35 23.81
C GLN A 358 11.33 16.64 23.64
N ILE A 359 11.26 15.34 23.95
CA ILE A 359 10.03 14.56 23.85
C ILE A 359 9.01 15.06 24.89
N PRO A 360 7.76 15.32 24.49
CA PRO A 360 6.71 15.70 25.43
C PRO A 360 6.54 14.64 26.52
N LYS A 361 6.74 15.03 27.79
CA LYS A 361 6.62 14.11 28.93
C LYS A 361 5.23 13.49 29.04
N LYS A 362 5.18 12.24 29.53
CA LYS A 362 3.94 11.54 29.89
C LYS A 362 3.04 12.42 30.77
N ARG A 363 1.76 12.38 30.48
CA ARG A 363 0.73 13.12 31.22
C ARG A 363 0.29 12.29 32.41
N ALA A 364 0.31 12.90 33.60
CA ALA A 364 -0.08 12.23 34.85
C ALA A 364 -1.59 11.90 34.93
N ARG A 365 -2.42 12.61 34.16
CA ARG A 365 -3.87 12.37 34.08
C ARG A 365 -4.28 12.23 32.63
N THR A 366 -4.59 11.00 32.23
CA THR A 366 -5.13 10.65 30.91
C THR A 366 -6.44 9.89 31.10
N MET A 367 -7.25 9.82 30.04
CA MET A 367 -8.35 8.86 30.03
C MET A 367 -7.77 7.44 30.03
N ALA A 368 -8.42 6.52 30.74
CA ALA A 368 -8.05 5.11 30.66
C ALA A 368 -8.55 4.54 29.33
N VAL A 369 -7.68 3.83 28.62
CA VAL A 369 -8.05 3.00 27.48
C VAL A 369 -8.03 1.57 28.01
N ASN A 370 -9.22 1.05 28.33
CA ASN A 370 -9.33 -0.29 28.90
C ASN A 370 -9.56 -1.28 27.76
N ILE A 371 -8.48 -1.90 27.30
CA ILE A 371 -8.51 -3.02 26.36
C ILE A 371 -8.24 -4.30 27.13
N ASP A 372 -9.13 -5.27 26.96
CA ASP A 372 -8.98 -6.58 27.59
C ASP A 372 -8.18 -7.51 26.67
N THR A 373 -6.90 -7.71 27.04
CA THR A 373 -5.98 -8.63 26.37
C THR A 373 -5.94 -10.01 27.03
N SER A 374 -6.72 -10.28 28.09
CA SER A 374 -6.61 -11.56 28.82
C SER A 374 -7.05 -12.78 28.00
N GLY A 375 -7.78 -12.56 26.91
CA GLY A 375 -8.17 -13.60 25.96
C GLY A 375 -7.19 -13.81 24.81
N VAL A 376 -6.10 -13.04 24.72
CA VAL A 376 -5.06 -13.23 23.70
C VAL A 376 -4.37 -14.57 23.95
N ILE A 377 -4.21 -15.37 22.89
CA ILE A 377 -3.64 -16.72 22.95
C ILE A 377 -2.17 -16.62 22.54
N GLU A 378 -1.29 -16.24 23.47
CA GLU A 378 0.13 -15.96 23.21
C GLU A 378 0.85 -17.12 22.51
N SER A 379 0.48 -18.38 22.79
CA SER A 379 1.08 -19.55 22.14
C SER A 379 0.84 -19.63 20.62
N ARG A 380 -0.11 -18.86 20.07
CA ARG A 380 -0.35 -18.79 18.61
C ARG A 380 0.60 -17.84 17.89
N VAL A 381 1.36 -17.01 18.59
CA VAL A 381 2.30 -16.08 17.96
C VAL A 381 3.60 -16.09 18.76
N VAL A 382 4.66 -16.63 18.17
CA VAL A 382 5.99 -16.69 18.80
C VAL A 382 6.91 -15.66 18.15
N ASP A 383 7.90 -15.18 18.89
CA ASP A 383 8.95 -14.34 18.33
C ASP A 383 10.15 -15.16 17.85
N VAL A 384 11.06 -14.49 17.13
CA VAL A 384 12.26 -15.12 16.55
C VAL A 384 13.25 -15.60 17.62
N ALA A 385 13.25 -15.01 18.81
CA ALA A 385 14.13 -15.46 19.89
C ALA A 385 13.63 -16.79 20.46
N TRP A 386 12.30 -16.92 20.65
CA TRP A 386 11.69 -18.19 21.04
C TRP A 386 12.06 -19.29 20.03
N LEU A 387 11.84 -19.08 18.74
CA LEU A 387 12.14 -20.12 17.75
C LEU A 387 13.64 -20.51 17.76
N ASN A 388 14.54 -19.54 17.83
CA ASN A 388 15.98 -19.80 17.88
C ASN A 388 16.40 -20.62 19.12
N GLU A 389 15.70 -20.47 20.26
CA GLU A 389 15.95 -21.25 21.47
C GLU A 389 15.39 -22.68 21.42
N HIS A 390 14.49 -22.99 20.48
CA HIS A 390 13.74 -24.26 20.42
C HIS A 390 13.97 -25.03 19.10
N LEU A 391 14.94 -24.63 18.26
CA LEU A 391 15.21 -25.29 16.96
C LEU A 391 15.44 -26.80 17.07
N ASP A 392 15.98 -27.27 18.20
CA ASP A 392 16.30 -28.68 18.46
C ASP A 392 15.20 -29.43 19.25
N ASP A 393 14.02 -28.82 19.46
CA ASP A 393 12.94 -29.45 20.22
C ASP A 393 12.28 -30.60 19.44
N ASP A 394 12.16 -31.76 20.09
CA ASP A 394 11.46 -32.92 19.53
C ASP A 394 10.00 -32.58 19.19
N GLY A 395 9.60 -32.84 17.93
CA GLY A 395 8.23 -32.60 17.47
C GLY A 395 7.95 -31.16 17.02
N LEU A 396 8.97 -30.31 16.93
CA LEU A 396 8.88 -29.02 16.25
C LEU A 396 8.96 -29.23 14.73
N VAL A 397 8.04 -28.62 13.99
CA VAL A 397 8.08 -28.56 12.52
C VAL A 397 8.02 -27.09 12.10
N ILE A 398 9.00 -26.66 11.31
CA ILE A 398 9.09 -25.29 10.83
C ILE A 398 8.68 -25.29 9.37
N ILE A 399 7.69 -24.49 9.00
CA ILE A 399 7.21 -24.34 7.63
C ILE A 399 7.47 -22.93 7.13
N ASP A 400 8.13 -22.84 5.98
CA ASP A 400 8.28 -21.63 5.20
C ASP A 400 7.15 -21.52 4.17
N ALA A 401 6.26 -20.55 4.36
CA ALA A 401 5.14 -20.27 3.47
C ALA A 401 5.45 -19.20 2.41
N ARG A 402 6.73 -18.89 2.17
CA ARG A 402 7.18 -18.14 0.98
C ARG A 402 7.16 -19.05 -0.25
N SER A 403 7.47 -18.49 -1.42
CA SER A 403 7.70 -19.31 -2.61
C SER A 403 8.95 -20.17 -2.43
N GLU A 404 8.94 -21.37 -3.00
CA GLU A 404 10.07 -22.32 -2.98
C GLU A 404 11.39 -21.64 -3.41
N SER A 405 11.35 -20.82 -4.46
CA SER A 405 12.52 -20.07 -4.93
C SER A 405 13.13 -19.10 -3.90
N LEU A 406 12.36 -18.59 -2.94
CA LEU A 406 12.86 -17.74 -1.85
C LEU A 406 13.40 -18.58 -0.69
N TRP A 407 12.88 -19.79 -0.51
CA TRP A 407 13.38 -20.76 0.44
C TRP A 407 14.73 -21.33 -0.02
N GLU A 408 14.85 -21.73 -1.30
CA GLU A 408 16.10 -22.22 -1.91
C GLU A 408 17.26 -21.21 -1.83
N GLN A 409 16.95 -19.91 -1.86
CA GLN A 409 17.96 -18.86 -1.72
C GLN A 409 18.51 -18.76 -0.30
N GLU A 410 17.64 -18.83 0.69
CA GLU A 410 17.96 -18.79 2.12
C GLU A 410 16.69 -19.01 2.95
N HIS A 411 16.78 -19.83 4.00
CA HIS A 411 15.70 -20.12 4.92
C HIS A 411 16.20 -20.37 6.35
N ILE A 412 15.26 -20.40 7.30
CA ILE A 412 15.54 -20.76 8.70
C ILE A 412 15.95 -22.24 8.74
N PRO A 413 17.05 -22.62 9.43
CA PRO A 413 17.48 -24.02 9.52
C PRO A 413 16.36 -24.97 9.93
N GLY A 414 16.20 -26.08 9.20
CA GLY A 414 15.16 -27.09 9.43
C GLY A 414 13.76 -26.70 8.91
N ALA A 415 13.62 -25.59 8.18
CA ALA A 415 12.34 -25.20 7.60
C ALA A 415 12.02 -25.98 6.33
N ILE A 416 10.79 -26.48 6.23
CA ILE A 416 10.24 -27.15 5.05
C ILE A 416 9.49 -26.12 4.20
N SER A 417 9.69 -26.12 2.88
CA SER A 417 8.99 -25.24 1.95
C SER A 417 7.57 -25.74 1.68
N LEU A 418 6.55 -24.91 1.90
CA LEU A 418 5.16 -25.16 1.52
C LEU A 418 4.50 -23.83 1.13
N ASP A 419 4.46 -23.51 -0.17
CA ASP A 419 3.82 -22.28 -0.65
C ASP A 419 2.30 -22.48 -0.85
N PRO A 420 1.45 -21.89 0.00
CA PRO A 420 0.00 -22.06 -0.15
C PRO A 420 -0.58 -21.41 -1.43
N ASN A 421 0.23 -20.66 -2.20
CA ASN A 421 -0.16 -20.16 -3.52
C ASN A 421 0.10 -21.14 -4.65
N ASN A 422 0.84 -22.22 -4.43
CA ASN A 422 1.02 -23.26 -5.44
C ASN A 422 -0.36 -23.87 -5.74
N PRO A 423 -0.88 -23.73 -6.98
CA PRO A 423 -2.16 -24.33 -7.34
C PRO A 423 -2.07 -25.86 -7.22
N GLU A 424 -3.18 -26.50 -6.84
CA GLU A 424 -3.32 -27.97 -6.78
C GLU A 424 -2.64 -28.65 -5.57
N GLU A 425 -2.14 -27.88 -4.60
CA GLU A 425 -1.83 -28.39 -3.26
C GLU A 425 -3.05 -28.25 -2.34
N LEU A 426 -3.09 -27.23 -1.48
CA LEU A 426 -4.11 -27.08 -0.44
C LEU A 426 -5.50 -26.65 -0.97
N ARG A 427 -5.59 -26.29 -2.25
CA ARG A 427 -6.77 -25.69 -2.87
C ARG A 427 -7.02 -26.21 -4.27
N LYS A 428 -8.31 -26.32 -4.60
CA LYS A 428 -8.82 -26.73 -5.90
C LYS A 428 -8.35 -25.79 -7.01
N ALA A 429 -8.07 -26.38 -8.17
CA ALA A 429 -7.67 -25.65 -9.36
C ALA A 429 -8.66 -24.51 -9.69
N ALA A 430 -8.13 -23.39 -10.20
CA ALA A 430 -8.91 -22.22 -10.59
C ALA A 430 -9.93 -22.49 -11.71
N THR A 431 -9.79 -23.61 -12.43
CA THR A 431 -10.69 -24.06 -13.49
C THR A 431 -11.75 -25.06 -13.02
N SER A 432 -11.75 -25.43 -11.74
CA SER A 432 -12.74 -26.35 -11.17
C SER A 432 -14.11 -25.67 -10.95
N GLU A 433 -15.14 -26.47 -10.65
CA GLU A 433 -16.48 -25.97 -10.27
C GLU A 433 -16.48 -25.22 -8.92
N ALA A 434 -15.43 -25.41 -8.11
CA ALA A 434 -15.23 -24.79 -6.80
C ALA A 434 -13.85 -24.09 -6.75
N PRO A 435 -13.63 -23.07 -7.60
CA PRO A 435 -12.30 -22.56 -7.87
C PRO A 435 -11.67 -21.95 -6.62
N LEU A 436 -10.44 -22.39 -6.30
CA LEU A 436 -9.62 -21.87 -5.20
C LEU A 436 -10.21 -22.08 -3.79
N GLN A 437 -11.22 -22.93 -3.65
CA GLN A 437 -11.68 -23.43 -2.34
C GLN A 437 -10.71 -24.50 -1.82
N LEU A 438 -10.75 -24.78 -0.52
CA LEU A 438 -9.92 -25.82 0.07
C LEU A 438 -10.23 -27.21 -0.50
N GLU A 439 -9.19 -28.04 -0.54
CA GLU A 439 -9.36 -29.46 -0.85
C GLU A 439 -10.14 -30.21 0.23
N ASP A 440 -10.58 -31.43 -0.08
CA ASP A 440 -11.29 -32.28 0.87
C ASP A 440 -10.38 -32.83 1.99
N ALA A 441 -11.00 -33.44 3.00
CA ALA A 441 -10.28 -33.93 4.18
C ALA A 441 -9.20 -34.96 3.85
N GLU A 442 -9.42 -35.81 2.86
CA GLU A 442 -8.50 -36.88 2.48
C GLU A 442 -7.26 -36.26 1.83
N SER A 443 -7.47 -35.41 0.82
CA SER A 443 -6.40 -34.72 0.10
C SER A 443 -5.57 -33.82 1.03
N LEU A 444 -6.22 -33.07 1.94
CA LEU A 444 -5.50 -32.26 2.93
C LEU A 444 -4.63 -33.11 3.87
N GLY A 445 -5.09 -34.30 4.26
CA GLY A 445 -4.32 -35.21 5.10
C GLY A 445 -3.11 -35.79 4.40
N GLU A 446 -3.27 -36.16 3.13
CA GLU A 446 -2.18 -36.63 2.26
C GLU A 446 -1.12 -35.54 2.10
N ILE A 447 -1.51 -34.35 1.65
CA ILE A 447 -0.59 -33.22 1.42
C ILE A 447 0.15 -32.84 2.70
N LEU A 448 -0.55 -32.61 3.81
CA LEU A 448 0.11 -32.19 5.05
C LEU A 448 1.08 -33.26 5.57
N GLY A 449 0.74 -34.55 5.38
CA GLY A 449 1.60 -35.67 5.73
C GLY A 449 2.86 -35.77 4.85
N GLU A 450 2.72 -35.51 3.55
CA GLU A 450 3.83 -35.46 2.58
C GLU A 450 4.85 -34.37 2.92
N TYR A 451 4.44 -33.31 3.62
CA TYR A 451 5.31 -32.25 4.14
C TYR A 451 5.79 -32.51 5.58
N GLY A 452 5.77 -33.77 6.03
CA GLY A 452 6.35 -34.19 7.31
C GLY A 452 5.58 -33.73 8.56
N MET A 453 4.34 -33.27 8.40
CA MET A 453 3.52 -32.78 9.51
C MET A 453 2.59 -33.87 10.08
N SER A 454 2.41 -33.84 11.40
CA SER A 454 1.36 -34.52 12.14
C SER A 454 0.49 -33.50 12.87
N ALA A 455 -0.80 -33.82 13.09
CA ALA A 455 -1.72 -32.95 13.83
C ALA A 455 -1.30 -32.72 15.31
N ASP A 456 -0.42 -33.57 15.84
CA ASP A 456 0.13 -33.49 17.20
C ASP A 456 1.49 -32.73 17.28
N ASP A 457 2.12 -32.41 16.15
CA ASP A 457 3.38 -31.66 16.12
C ASP A 457 3.17 -30.20 16.60
N HIS A 458 4.25 -29.54 17.03
CA HIS A 458 4.30 -28.08 17.14
C HIS A 458 4.69 -27.50 15.79
N ILE A 459 3.72 -26.97 15.04
CA ILE A 459 3.96 -26.42 13.70
C ILE A 459 4.13 -24.91 13.79
N ILE A 460 5.33 -24.42 13.45
CA ILE A 460 5.64 -23.00 13.34
C ILE A 460 5.62 -22.61 11.86
N VAL A 461 4.82 -21.61 11.51
CA VAL A 461 4.77 -21.11 10.14
C VAL A 461 5.29 -19.68 10.07
N TYR A 462 6.16 -19.41 9.10
CA TYR A 462 6.63 -18.06 8.81
C TYR A 462 6.49 -17.73 7.33
N CYS A 463 6.53 -16.43 7.00
CA CYS A 463 6.63 -15.94 5.62
C CYS A 463 7.20 -14.51 5.60
N ASP A 464 7.19 -13.85 4.44
CA ASP A 464 7.75 -12.50 4.24
C ASP A 464 6.74 -11.35 4.43
N LYS A 465 5.45 -11.59 4.14
CA LYS A 465 4.38 -10.55 4.20
C LYS A 465 3.25 -10.84 5.19
N GLY A 466 3.21 -12.04 5.73
CA GLY A 466 2.27 -12.49 6.78
C GLY A 466 1.06 -13.27 6.27
N GLN A 467 0.52 -12.93 5.10
CA GLN A 467 -0.77 -13.47 4.65
C GLN A 467 -0.71 -14.97 4.32
N ASN A 468 0.36 -15.43 3.66
CA ASN A 468 0.53 -16.85 3.33
C ASN A 468 0.61 -17.70 4.61
N GLY A 469 1.47 -17.30 5.56
CA GLY A 469 1.63 -18.02 6.82
C GLY A 469 0.35 -18.04 7.65
N GLY A 470 -0.35 -16.91 7.76
CA GLY A 470 -1.64 -16.86 8.44
C GLY A 470 -2.70 -17.73 7.77
N PHE A 471 -2.72 -17.81 6.43
CA PHE A 471 -3.64 -18.68 5.71
C PHE A 471 -3.33 -20.16 5.93
N LEU A 472 -2.06 -20.58 5.81
CA LEU A 472 -1.65 -21.95 6.08
C LEU A 472 -2.01 -22.37 7.52
N LEU A 473 -1.77 -21.50 8.50
CA LEU A 473 -2.17 -21.76 9.88
C LEU A 473 -3.70 -21.87 10.06
N SER A 474 -4.49 -21.12 9.28
CA SER A 474 -5.94 -21.28 9.26
C SER A 474 -6.36 -22.64 8.68
N VAL A 475 -5.63 -23.15 7.68
CA VAL A 475 -5.86 -24.49 7.10
C VAL A 475 -5.48 -25.57 8.10
N LEU A 476 -4.34 -25.44 8.78
CA LEU A 476 -3.91 -26.37 9.84
C LEU A 476 -4.92 -26.40 11.00
N ASP A 477 -5.42 -25.25 11.46
CA ASP A 477 -6.48 -25.18 12.48
C ASP A 477 -7.76 -25.87 11.99
N TYR A 478 -8.15 -25.65 10.73
CA TYR A 478 -9.29 -26.32 10.11
C TYR A 478 -9.13 -27.84 10.00
N ALA A 479 -7.94 -28.32 9.64
CA ALA A 479 -7.60 -29.73 9.53
C ALA A 479 -7.49 -30.43 10.91
N GLY A 480 -7.42 -29.66 12.00
CA GLY A 480 -7.46 -30.16 13.37
C GLY A 480 -6.14 -30.08 14.15
N ALA A 481 -5.10 -29.46 13.59
CA ALA A 481 -3.84 -29.22 14.30
C ALA A 481 -4.07 -28.26 15.48
N LYS A 482 -3.48 -28.59 16.64
CA LYS A 482 -3.72 -27.85 17.89
C LYS A 482 -2.59 -26.93 18.27
N ASN A 483 -1.35 -27.35 18.04
CA ASN A 483 -0.16 -26.61 18.46
C ASN A 483 0.48 -25.92 17.26
N ILE A 484 -0.12 -24.80 16.87
CA ILE A 484 0.30 -24.05 15.68
C ILE A 484 0.61 -22.61 16.05
N SER A 485 1.75 -22.10 15.58
CA SER A 485 2.17 -20.73 15.87
C SER A 485 2.66 -20.00 14.63
N PHE A 486 2.35 -18.72 14.56
CA PHE A 486 2.91 -17.81 13.58
C PHE A 486 4.22 -17.21 14.11
N LEU A 487 5.28 -17.21 13.30
CA LEU A 487 6.54 -16.52 13.64
C LEU A 487 6.42 -15.03 13.36
N ASN A 488 6.28 -14.23 14.42
CA ASN A 488 6.08 -12.79 14.31
C ASN A 488 7.29 -12.10 13.65
N GLY A 489 7.05 -11.35 12.57
CA GLY A 489 8.11 -10.69 11.79
C GLY A 489 8.87 -11.60 10.81
N GLY A 490 8.55 -12.90 10.80
CA GLY A 490 9.04 -13.89 9.84
C GLY A 490 10.54 -13.85 9.55
N ILE A 491 10.90 -14.08 8.29
CA ILE A 491 12.30 -14.16 7.84
C ILE A 491 13.07 -12.83 8.02
N ALA A 492 12.38 -11.70 7.93
CA ALA A 492 13.02 -10.38 8.05
C ALA A 492 13.42 -10.08 9.50
N ALA A 493 12.55 -10.40 10.47
CA ALA A 493 12.89 -10.28 11.89
C ALA A 493 14.01 -11.25 12.27
N TRP A 494 14.02 -12.46 11.69
CA TRP A 494 15.09 -13.45 11.90
C TRP A 494 16.45 -12.91 11.44
N LYS A 495 16.52 -12.39 10.21
CA LYS A 495 17.70 -11.69 9.66
C LYS A 495 18.15 -10.51 10.52
N LYS A 496 17.18 -9.68 10.95
CA LYS A 496 17.47 -8.50 11.78
C LYS A 496 18.05 -8.88 13.13
N ALA A 497 17.65 -10.03 13.69
CA ALA A 497 18.20 -10.56 14.93
C ALA A 497 19.61 -11.14 14.76
N GLY A 498 20.07 -11.33 13.51
CA GLY A 498 21.39 -11.89 13.21
C GLY A 498 21.48 -13.39 13.42
N TYR A 499 20.34 -14.10 13.40
CA TYR A 499 20.29 -15.55 13.49
C TYR A 499 20.69 -16.22 12.17
N GLU A 500 21.17 -17.45 12.27
CA GLU A 500 21.73 -18.19 11.14
C GLU A 500 20.65 -18.55 10.11
N LEU A 501 21.04 -18.51 8.83
CA LEU A 501 20.24 -18.95 7.70
C LEU A 501 21.02 -20.03 6.95
N THR A 502 20.29 -20.88 6.24
CA THR A 502 20.86 -21.95 5.42
C THR A 502 20.22 -21.94 4.03
N ASP A 503 20.93 -22.50 3.05
CA ASP A 503 20.45 -22.87 1.72
C ASP A 503 20.48 -24.40 1.52
N GLU A 504 20.79 -25.16 2.58
CA GLU A 504 20.78 -26.62 2.57
C GLU A 504 19.35 -27.16 2.62
N ASP A 505 19.05 -28.19 1.82
CA ASP A 505 17.76 -28.87 1.86
C ASP A 505 17.47 -29.44 3.26
N THR A 506 16.23 -29.31 3.70
CA THR A 506 15.76 -29.92 4.95
C THR A 506 15.31 -31.36 4.69
N ASP A 507 15.98 -32.34 5.32
CA ASP A 507 15.59 -33.75 5.29
C ASP A 507 14.48 -34.02 6.33
N TYR A 508 13.40 -34.67 5.92
CA TYR A 508 12.29 -35.03 6.79
C TYR A 508 11.56 -36.27 6.25
N ASP A 509 11.01 -37.07 7.17
CA ASP A 509 10.19 -38.23 6.81
C ASP A 509 8.73 -37.81 6.65
N GLU A 510 8.06 -38.33 5.62
CA GLU A 510 6.60 -38.24 5.50
C GLU A 510 5.91 -38.78 6.76
N LYS A 511 4.87 -38.09 7.20
CA LYS A 511 4.05 -38.49 8.37
C LYS A 511 2.61 -38.75 7.96
N THR A 512 1.87 -39.40 8.84
CA THR A 512 0.40 -39.44 8.72
C THR A 512 -0.18 -38.21 9.41
N PHE A 513 -0.90 -37.38 8.66
CA PHE A 513 -1.69 -36.30 9.24
C PHE A 513 -3.14 -36.76 9.45
N GLU A 514 -3.51 -37.05 10.71
CA GLU A 514 -4.89 -37.42 11.05
C GLU A 514 -5.83 -36.20 11.00
N VAL A 515 -6.56 -36.04 9.89
CA VAL A 515 -7.48 -34.92 9.71
C VAL A 515 -8.73 -35.07 10.57
N ASN A 516 -9.00 -34.07 11.39
CA ASN A 516 -10.25 -33.90 12.13
C ASN A 516 -10.85 -32.53 11.82
N LEU A 517 -11.63 -32.48 10.74
CA LEU A 517 -12.16 -31.22 10.22
C LEU A 517 -13.00 -30.46 11.24
N ARG A 518 -12.57 -29.22 11.50
CA ARG A 518 -13.31 -28.22 12.27
C ARG A 518 -14.28 -27.45 11.38
N THR A 519 -15.30 -28.15 10.90
CA THR A 519 -16.28 -27.63 9.93
C THR A 519 -17.02 -26.37 10.40
N GLU A 520 -17.02 -26.08 11.70
CA GLU A 520 -17.56 -24.82 12.23
C GLU A 520 -16.76 -23.57 11.82
N LEU A 521 -15.53 -23.73 11.33
CA LEU A 521 -14.64 -22.64 10.94
C LEU A 521 -14.85 -22.16 9.50
N LEU A 522 -15.58 -22.91 8.67
CA LEU A 522 -15.88 -22.55 7.28
C LEU A 522 -17.38 -22.37 7.08
N VAL A 523 -17.74 -21.40 6.24
CA VAL A 523 -19.12 -21.14 5.82
C VAL A 523 -19.18 -20.85 4.33
N ASP A 524 -20.31 -21.18 3.74
CA ASP A 524 -20.63 -21.01 2.33
C ASP A 524 -21.41 -19.71 2.06
N ASN A 525 -21.71 -19.48 0.79
CA ASN A 525 -22.52 -18.35 0.35
C ASN A 525 -23.93 -18.35 0.95
N ASP A 526 -24.53 -19.53 1.14
CA ASP A 526 -25.90 -19.68 1.66
C ASP A 526 -25.99 -19.24 3.13
N PHE A 527 -24.99 -19.60 3.95
CA PHE A 527 -24.86 -19.09 5.30
C PHE A 527 -24.75 -17.57 5.32
N VAL A 528 -23.90 -16.98 4.46
CA VAL A 528 -23.71 -15.53 4.40
C VAL A 528 -25.00 -14.83 3.99
N LYS A 529 -25.69 -15.32 2.95
CA LYS A 529 -27.00 -14.81 2.49
C LYS A 529 -28.05 -14.86 3.60
N ALA A 530 -28.13 -15.98 4.33
CA ALA A 530 -29.06 -16.16 5.42
C ALA A 530 -28.78 -15.23 6.63
N ASN A 531 -27.59 -14.65 6.72
CA ASN A 531 -27.15 -13.85 7.86
C ASN A 531 -26.86 -12.38 7.55
N LEU A 532 -27.16 -11.88 6.34
CA LEU A 532 -26.94 -10.47 5.96
C LEU A 532 -27.59 -9.49 6.94
N ASP A 533 -28.78 -9.82 7.45
CA ASP A 533 -29.56 -9.00 8.38
C ASP A 533 -29.46 -9.47 9.84
N ASN A 534 -28.63 -10.47 10.15
CA ASN A 534 -28.52 -11.02 11.49
C ASN A 534 -27.65 -10.09 12.38
N PRO A 535 -28.20 -9.47 13.44
CA PRO A 535 -27.44 -8.53 14.27
C PRO A 535 -26.33 -9.20 15.08
N ASN A 536 -26.33 -10.53 15.21
CA ASN A 536 -25.30 -11.30 15.92
C ASN A 536 -24.16 -11.78 15.01
N VAL A 537 -24.24 -11.53 13.70
CA VAL A 537 -23.21 -11.86 12.72
C VAL A 537 -22.62 -10.56 12.17
N VAL A 538 -21.29 -10.51 12.03
CA VAL A 538 -20.60 -9.41 11.35
C VAL A 538 -19.77 -10.01 10.22
N ILE A 539 -20.12 -9.63 8.99
CA ILE A 539 -19.34 -9.99 7.81
C ILE A 539 -18.25 -8.93 7.63
N VAL A 540 -17.00 -9.34 7.59
CA VAL A 540 -15.82 -8.49 7.48
C VAL A 540 -15.15 -8.74 6.14
N ASP A 541 -15.20 -7.76 5.24
CA ASP A 541 -14.48 -7.80 3.97
C ASP A 541 -13.06 -7.30 4.18
N VAL A 542 -12.07 -8.20 4.02
CA VAL A 542 -10.66 -7.92 4.29
C VAL A 542 -9.85 -7.52 3.07
N ARG A 543 -10.51 -7.28 1.94
CA ARG A 543 -9.85 -6.79 0.73
C ARG A 543 -9.47 -5.32 0.85
N ILE A 544 -8.75 -4.85 -0.15
CA ILE A 544 -8.40 -3.45 -0.33
C ILE A 544 -9.62 -2.63 -0.75
N LEU A 545 -9.64 -1.33 -0.47
CA LEU A 545 -10.81 -0.48 -0.72
C LEU A 545 -11.21 -0.48 -2.20
N GLN A 546 -10.23 -0.47 -3.11
CA GLN A 546 -10.48 -0.48 -4.56
C GLN A 546 -11.38 -1.64 -4.99
N GLN A 547 -11.16 -2.84 -4.44
CA GLN A 547 -11.99 -4.00 -4.77
C GLN A 547 -13.37 -3.89 -4.15
N SER A 548 -13.43 -3.56 -2.86
CA SER A 548 -14.69 -3.50 -2.11
C SER A 548 -15.63 -2.39 -2.59
N MET A 549 -15.08 -1.29 -3.10
CA MET A 549 -15.82 -0.14 -3.65
C MET A 549 -16.10 -0.30 -5.15
N GLY A 550 -15.55 -1.35 -5.77
CA GLY A 550 -15.80 -1.69 -7.16
C GLY A 550 -14.98 -0.92 -8.19
N PHE A 551 -13.90 -0.24 -7.79
CA PHE A 551 -12.94 0.35 -8.72
C PHE A 551 -12.08 -0.71 -9.42
N LEU A 552 -11.85 -1.84 -8.75
CA LEU A 552 -11.13 -2.99 -9.29
C LEU A 552 -11.93 -4.26 -8.99
N LYS A 553 -11.66 -5.32 -9.75
CA LYS A 553 -12.14 -6.67 -9.43
C LYS A 553 -11.02 -7.69 -9.57
N HIS A 554 -11.16 -8.81 -8.86
CA HIS A 554 -10.35 -9.98 -9.14
C HIS A 554 -10.67 -10.51 -10.55
N GLY A 555 -9.69 -11.04 -11.28
CA GLY A 555 -9.87 -11.49 -12.66
C GLY A 555 -10.97 -12.56 -12.83
N LEU A 556 -11.09 -13.44 -11.84
CA LEU A 556 -12.12 -14.49 -11.80
C LEU A 556 -13.47 -14.03 -11.22
N ALA A 557 -13.55 -12.83 -10.61
CA ALA A 557 -14.81 -12.37 -10.05
C ALA A 557 -15.76 -11.96 -11.19
N ALA A 558 -17.01 -12.40 -11.13
CA ALA A 558 -18.02 -12.04 -12.14
C ALA A 558 -18.21 -10.52 -12.22
N ARG A 559 -18.28 -9.86 -11.06
CA ARG A 559 -18.57 -8.42 -10.92
C ARG A 559 -17.71 -7.74 -9.85
N PRO A 560 -17.46 -6.41 -9.97
CA PRO A 560 -16.87 -5.61 -8.89
C PRO A 560 -17.86 -5.40 -7.73
N GLY A 561 -17.35 -5.02 -6.55
CA GLY A 561 -18.17 -4.68 -5.38
C GLY A 561 -17.83 -5.51 -4.14
N ARG A 562 -18.77 -5.58 -3.19
CA ARG A 562 -18.64 -6.35 -1.93
C ARG A 562 -19.98 -6.89 -1.44
N VAL A 563 -19.93 -7.81 -0.48
CA VAL A 563 -21.10 -8.37 0.19
C VAL A 563 -21.90 -7.23 0.86
N PRO A 564 -23.22 -7.12 0.64
CA PRO A 564 -24.04 -6.09 1.26
C PRO A 564 -23.91 -6.06 2.78
N GLY A 565 -23.85 -4.87 3.37
CA GLY A 565 -23.75 -4.71 4.84
C GLY A 565 -22.38 -5.08 5.44
N SER A 566 -21.45 -5.64 4.67
CA SER A 566 -20.12 -6.00 5.18
C SER A 566 -19.32 -4.80 5.71
N VAL A 567 -18.58 -5.05 6.78
CA VAL A 567 -17.63 -4.11 7.37
C VAL A 567 -16.31 -4.22 6.63
N GLN A 568 -15.86 -3.12 6.03
CA GLN A 568 -14.54 -3.09 5.38
C GLN A 568 -13.40 -3.03 6.40
N PHE A 569 -12.47 -3.98 6.37
CA PHE A 569 -11.25 -3.95 7.18
C PHE A 569 -10.10 -4.55 6.39
N PRO A 570 -9.33 -3.79 5.59
CA PRO A 570 -8.25 -4.36 4.81
C PRO A 570 -7.28 -5.16 5.69
N ILE A 571 -6.87 -6.35 5.22
CA ILE A 571 -5.98 -7.27 5.94
C ILE A 571 -4.66 -6.58 6.36
N PHE A 572 -4.18 -5.62 5.57
CA PHE A 572 -2.99 -4.83 5.86
C PHE A 572 -3.10 -3.99 7.14
N GLY A 573 -4.30 -3.80 7.69
CA GLY A 573 -4.46 -3.21 9.02
C GLY A 573 -4.21 -4.17 10.18
N LEU A 574 -3.95 -5.46 9.92
CA LEU A 574 -3.58 -6.45 10.95
C LEU A 574 -2.07 -6.57 11.14
N TYR A 575 -1.32 -6.24 10.09
CA TYR A 575 0.11 -6.42 10.04
C TYR A 575 0.84 -5.07 10.16
N GLU A 576 2.04 -5.13 10.71
CA GLU A 576 3.15 -4.22 10.44
C GLU A 576 3.92 -4.75 9.22
N ASP A 577 4.99 -4.07 8.83
CA ASP A 577 5.80 -4.57 7.72
C ASP A 577 6.50 -5.90 8.04
N HIS A 578 6.85 -6.61 6.99
CA HIS A 578 7.60 -7.87 7.02
C HIS A 578 7.01 -8.95 7.95
N SER A 579 5.72 -9.28 7.81
CA SER A 579 5.05 -10.29 8.65
C SER A 579 4.94 -9.92 10.13
N GLY A 580 5.22 -8.68 10.55
CA GLY A 580 4.94 -8.25 11.92
C GLY A 580 3.43 -8.22 12.16
N ILE A 581 2.92 -8.75 13.26
CA ILE A 581 1.54 -8.56 13.69
C ILE A 581 1.51 -7.33 14.59
N LYS A 582 0.58 -6.39 14.34
CA LYS A 582 0.42 -5.21 15.20
C LYS A 582 0.14 -5.62 16.66
N PRO A 583 0.53 -4.80 17.66
CA PRO A 583 0.29 -5.12 19.06
C PRO A 583 -1.18 -5.47 19.35
N ALA A 584 -1.39 -6.55 20.11
CA ALA A 584 -2.74 -7.07 20.37
C ALA A 584 -3.68 -6.02 20.98
N GLU A 585 -3.16 -5.16 21.86
CA GLU A 585 -3.93 -4.06 22.46
C GLU A 585 -4.46 -3.08 21.40
N GLU A 586 -3.60 -2.69 20.45
CA GLU A 586 -3.97 -1.82 19.35
C GLU A 586 -4.99 -2.50 18.44
N LEU A 587 -4.75 -3.75 18.03
CA LEU A 587 -5.66 -4.50 17.16
C LEU A 587 -7.05 -4.64 17.77
N LEU A 588 -7.13 -5.02 19.04
CA LEU A 588 -8.41 -5.13 19.76
C LEU A 588 -9.15 -3.80 19.85
N TRP A 589 -8.43 -2.70 20.04
CA TRP A 589 -9.02 -1.35 20.00
C TRP A 589 -9.55 -1.01 18.60
N VAL A 590 -8.73 -1.20 17.56
CA VAL A 590 -9.13 -0.87 16.17
C VAL A 590 -10.32 -1.72 15.74
N LEU A 591 -10.30 -3.05 15.95
CA LEU A 591 -11.41 -3.94 15.59
C LEU A 591 -12.72 -3.50 16.26
N LYS A 592 -12.67 -3.14 17.54
CA LYS A 592 -13.83 -2.60 18.27
C LYS A 592 -14.34 -1.30 17.65
N GLU A 593 -13.45 -0.34 17.37
CA GLU A 593 -13.81 0.94 16.71
C GLU A 593 -14.36 0.75 15.29
N ARG A 594 -13.99 -0.34 14.62
CA ARG A 594 -14.50 -0.73 13.30
C ARG A 594 -15.82 -1.53 13.37
N ASN A 595 -16.40 -1.71 14.55
CA ASN A 595 -17.62 -2.49 14.82
C ASN A 595 -17.46 -4.01 14.59
N ILE A 596 -16.31 -4.56 14.97
CA ILE A 596 -16.01 -6.00 14.92
C ILE A 596 -15.82 -6.49 16.36
N PRO A 597 -16.89 -6.67 17.16
CA PRO A 597 -16.76 -7.03 18.57
C PRO A 597 -16.64 -8.54 18.81
N LYS A 598 -15.91 -8.96 19.86
CA LYS A 598 -15.70 -10.37 20.22
C LYS A 598 -16.95 -11.19 20.55
N HIS A 599 -18.05 -10.56 20.97
CA HIS A 599 -19.26 -11.27 21.42
C HIS A 599 -20.20 -11.66 20.28
N LYS A 600 -19.83 -11.39 19.02
CA LYS A 600 -20.58 -11.74 17.82
C LYS A 600 -19.85 -12.81 17.04
N THR A 601 -20.58 -13.55 16.22
CA THR A 601 -20.00 -14.38 15.17
C THR A 601 -19.36 -13.48 14.12
N ILE A 602 -18.08 -13.67 13.85
CA ILE A 602 -17.37 -12.94 12.81
C ILE A 602 -17.21 -13.83 11.59
N VAL A 603 -17.66 -13.37 10.43
CA VAL A 603 -17.45 -14.05 9.15
C VAL A 603 -16.49 -13.22 8.33
N VAL A 604 -15.31 -13.73 8.02
CA VAL A 604 -14.31 -13.02 7.24
C VAL A 604 -14.40 -13.45 5.78
N THR A 605 -14.40 -12.48 4.85
CA THR A 605 -14.48 -12.74 3.41
C THR A 605 -13.40 -11.98 2.65
N CYS A 606 -12.91 -12.56 1.55
CA CYS A 606 -12.01 -11.89 0.62
C CYS A 606 -12.40 -12.22 -0.83
N ASN A 607 -11.44 -12.47 -1.75
CA ASN A 607 -11.74 -12.96 -3.09
C ASN A 607 -11.78 -14.49 -3.18
N THR A 608 -10.91 -15.19 -2.44
CA THR A 608 -10.56 -16.61 -2.64
C THR A 608 -10.42 -17.39 -1.32
N GLY A 609 -10.97 -16.92 -0.22
CA GLY A 609 -10.75 -17.50 1.11
C GLY A 609 -9.37 -17.23 1.74
N MET A 610 -8.32 -16.97 0.96
CA MET A 610 -6.93 -16.88 1.43
C MET A 610 -6.68 -15.79 2.48
N TRP A 611 -6.93 -14.52 2.14
CA TRP A 611 -6.78 -13.41 3.10
C TRP A 611 -7.81 -13.47 4.23
N ALA A 612 -8.95 -14.12 3.99
CA ALA A 612 -9.94 -14.36 5.02
C ALA A 612 -9.42 -15.36 6.07
N GLY A 613 -8.77 -16.45 5.65
CA GLY A 613 -8.09 -17.40 6.55
C GLY A 613 -6.97 -16.74 7.35
N ALA A 614 -6.11 -15.97 6.70
CA ALA A 614 -5.05 -15.24 7.40
C ALA A 614 -5.58 -14.27 8.47
N SER A 615 -6.66 -13.55 8.15
CA SER A 615 -7.31 -12.65 9.11
C SER A 615 -8.05 -13.42 10.22
N GLN A 616 -8.65 -14.57 9.89
CA GLN A 616 -9.32 -15.45 10.83
C GLN A 616 -8.34 -15.99 11.88
N TYR A 617 -7.14 -16.41 11.46
CA TYR A 617 -6.09 -16.82 12.39
C TYR A 617 -5.74 -15.73 13.39
N ILE A 618 -5.53 -14.49 12.92
CA ILE A 618 -5.22 -13.34 13.78
C ILE A 618 -6.38 -13.04 14.73
N PHE A 619 -7.64 -13.08 14.27
CA PHE A 619 -8.79 -12.82 15.16
C PHE A 619 -8.89 -13.89 16.26
N ARG A 620 -8.60 -15.15 15.93
CA ARG A 620 -8.54 -16.25 16.90
C ARG A 620 -7.38 -16.07 17.89
N TYR A 621 -6.19 -15.66 17.42
CA TYR A 621 -5.08 -15.25 18.28
C TYR A 621 -5.49 -14.14 19.27
N LEU A 622 -6.25 -13.15 18.81
CA LEU A 622 -6.78 -12.07 19.65
C LEU A 622 -7.91 -12.52 20.60
N GLY A 623 -8.28 -13.80 20.59
CA GLY A 623 -9.29 -14.37 21.48
C GLY A 623 -10.73 -14.17 21.04
N TYR A 624 -11.00 -14.00 19.74
CA TYR A 624 -12.36 -14.05 19.22
C TYR A 624 -12.86 -15.51 19.24
N PRO A 625 -13.97 -15.81 19.94
CA PRO A 625 -14.39 -17.19 20.18
C PRO A 625 -15.04 -17.85 18.96
N ASP A 626 -15.68 -17.07 18.08
CA ASP A 626 -16.42 -17.57 16.91
C ASP A 626 -16.07 -16.74 15.66
N VAL A 627 -15.07 -17.24 14.92
CA VAL A 627 -14.58 -16.63 13.68
C VAL A 627 -14.59 -17.67 12.57
N LYS A 628 -15.28 -17.35 11.48
CA LYS A 628 -15.52 -18.22 10.34
C LYS A 628 -14.93 -17.61 9.08
N VAL A 629 -14.42 -18.43 8.19
CA VAL A 629 -13.97 -18.02 6.85
C VAL A 629 -15.10 -18.31 5.87
N HIS A 630 -15.46 -17.30 5.09
CA HIS A 630 -16.33 -17.45 3.93
C HIS A 630 -15.50 -17.99 2.75
N ASP A 631 -15.56 -19.30 2.52
CA ASP A 631 -14.63 -20.01 1.65
C ASP A 631 -14.83 -19.65 0.17
N GLU A 632 -16.08 -19.71 -0.31
CA GLU A 632 -16.46 -19.27 -1.66
C GLU A 632 -16.08 -17.81 -1.95
N SER A 633 -16.06 -16.97 -0.90
CA SER A 633 -15.60 -15.58 -0.94
C SER A 633 -16.27 -14.77 -2.07
N TRP A 634 -15.65 -13.68 -2.53
CA TRP A 634 -16.25 -12.82 -3.55
C TRP A 634 -16.31 -13.45 -4.95
N ILE A 635 -15.44 -14.42 -5.28
CA ILE A 635 -15.48 -15.08 -6.59
C ILE A 635 -16.74 -15.92 -6.75
N GLY A 636 -17.13 -16.67 -5.70
CA GLY A 636 -18.40 -17.41 -5.72
C GLY A 636 -19.64 -16.54 -5.53
N TRP A 637 -19.48 -15.29 -5.08
CA TRP A 637 -20.59 -14.40 -4.75
C TRP A 637 -21.21 -13.74 -5.99
N ASN A 638 -22.33 -14.28 -6.47
CA ASN A 638 -22.97 -13.85 -7.73
C ASN A 638 -24.21 -12.95 -7.57
N ASP A 639 -24.75 -12.79 -6.37
CA ASP A 639 -25.97 -12.00 -6.07
C ASP A 639 -25.64 -10.62 -5.51
#